data_AF-A0A819U259-F1
#
_entry.id   AF-A0A819U259-F1
#
_cell.length_a   1.000
_cell.length_b   1.000
_cell.length_c   1.000
_cell.angle_alpha   90.00
_cell.angle_beta   90.00
_cell.angle_gamma   90.00
#
_symmetry.space_group_name_H-M   'P 1'
#
loop_
_entity.id
_entity.type
_entity.pdbx_description
1 polymer ?
#
loop_
_entity_poly.entity_id
_entity_poly.type
_entity_poly.pdbx_seq_one_letter_code
_entity_poly.pdbx_strand_id
1 'polypeptide(L)'
;KTPDIEMEALLKRYYTKLQYFVGSIMNVVDLQRIQVNKATACLIIANKECADPNSDDSANIMRVISLKNFNHHIRILLQLLRYHNKLNVVSIPGWSTDNDEIICISELKLGLIGMSCIAPGFATMMTNIFRMSSYDAQKSQKMTQIWPWRDLYYRGAGMKLYLEEMPSSFYGKSFVESALICFKLHVMLLAVEMERSDENDITRMIVNVIPCDNCIILPGSRAFIVCMSNEEANRVKYYCSICYPVLDNLTESQLKQMRKCSHGEEINVKLEEEIPIRTQPFDFSENEHAIVRISDTNVTQPLLSSHSEQIHSSCKNCYKTLSTEDISSFDSTGMFYFTPPRNIEDAILDTNVLREYRSEFPEQRFAHEETMPSKHPLYFQDHIIVCLHADDTSPTIGLRNFVLPLRASSFRRHELPTIIFVTDLCYIRREWDMLSTFPDIYILNGSPINPYNLKLISIHDCRQCVIMSTVDRGNLDTYLVDKSSVLCALTIRQIQMKRVGLLSQYSLTGRGRVNQYITGTKLLRQNWINTLTTLTIDSNVQYVEQGHTDEVDLQFFLTTPFASGTAFADSVLDCILSCAYYNVNAVNLLRNILVGGIDVELEDILAEGKRFTQCKSPEMFQKRKRARVALVAICNLIPDIDTRSDPVTFSSLFCISLEYHRMVVMGIYRLLDVLLKRDPNWKGNQSINDQKRIVIYYPPYDYHMDRTDMVYVMQHSHLEDD
;
A
#
# COMPACT_ATOMS: atom_id res chain seq x y z
N LYS A 1 10.86 19.49 29.82
CA LYS A 1 12.02 18.93 30.57
C LYS A 1 13.28 19.62 30.06
N THR A 2 14.39 19.60 30.80
CA THR A 2 15.68 20.01 30.23
C THR A 2 16.13 18.96 29.20
N PRO A 3 16.79 19.36 28.11
CA PRO A 3 17.34 18.42 27.14
C PRO A 3 18.41 17.55 27.81
N ASP A 4 18.53 16.30 27.37
CA ASP A 4 19.66 15.45 27.72
C ASP A 4 20.88 15.79 26.84
N ILE A 5 22.00 15.12 27.10
CA ILE A 5 23.29 15.40 26.44
C ILE A 5 23.19 15.13 24.92
N GLU A 6 22.45 14.10 24.53
CA GLU A 6 22.25 13.72 23.12
C GLU A 6 21.42 14.79 22.38
N MET A 7 20.32 15.26 22.99
CA MET A 7 19.52 16.35 22.45
C MET A 7 20.31 17.66 22.41
N GLU A 8 21.15 17.96 23.41
CA GLU A 8 22.04 19.12 23.39
C GLU A 8 23.04 19.06 22.23
N ALA A 9 23.61 17.89 21.94
CA ALA A 9 24.50 17.71 20.80
C ALA A 9 23.76 17.95 19.46
N LEU A 10 22.51 17.48 19.34
CA LEU A 10 21.67 17.71 18.17
C LEU A 10 21.30 19.19 18.01
N LEU A 11 20.96 19.87 19.11
CA LEU A 11 20.69 21.32 19.15
C LEU A 11 21.91 22.14 18.71
N LYS A 12 23.11 21.76 19.17
CA LYS A 12 24.37 22.41 18.74
C LYS A 12 24.63 22.19 17.26
N ARG A 13 24.37 20.99 16.73
CA ARG A 13 24.56 20.66 15.31
C ARG A 13 23.66 21.49 14.38
N TYR A 14 22.43 21.79 14.81
CA TYR A 14 21.44 22.52 14.02
C TYR A 14 21.12 23.92 14.58
N TYR A 15 22.10 24.56 15.24
CA TYR A 15 21.92 25.82 15.97
C TYR A 15 21.22 26.95 15.17
N THR A 16 21.46 27.03 13.86
CA THR A 16 20.83 28.05 13.00
C THR A 16 19.39 27.75 12.61
N LYS A 17 18.94 26.50 12.75
CA LYS A 17 17.63 26.02 12.30
C LYS A 17 16.72 25.60 13.46
N LEU A 18 17.29 25.22 14.59
CA LEU A 18 16.58 24.63 15.73
C LEU A 18 16.80 25.48 16.99
N GLN A 19 15.70 25.87 17.63
CA GLN A 19 15.69 26.54 18.93
C GLN A 19 14.84 25.71 19.90
N TYR A 20 15.33 25.56 21.14
CA TYR A 20 14.64 24.79 22.18
C TYR A 20 14.17 25.70 23.30
N PHE A 21 12.90 25.54 23.71
CA PHE A 21 12.30 26.27 24.82
C PHE A 21 11.77 25.30 25.87
N VAL A 22 12.11 25.54 27.13
CA VAL A 22 11.56 24.80 28.26
C VAL A 22 10.27 25.48 28.72
N GLY A 23 9.12 24.83 28.52
CA GLY A 23 7.81 25.34 28.92
C GLY A 23 6.70 24.30 28.67
N SER A 24 5.45 24.71 28.86
CA SER A 24 4.27 23.90 28.56
C SER A 24 3.35 24.59 27.58
N ILE A 25 2.83 23.85 26.59
CA ILE A 25 1.85 24.33 25.62
C ILE A 25 0.51 24.71 26.30
N MET A 26 0.27 24.18 27.51
CA MET A 26 -0.92 24.52 28.31
C MET A 26 -0.85 25.93 28.93
N ASN A 27 0.33 26.56 28.94
CA ASN A 27 0.53 27.88 29.54
C ASN A 27 0.58 28.96 28.46
N VAL A 28 -0.33 29.93 28.55
CA VAL A 28 -0.43 31.04 27.57
C VAL A 28 0.84 31.88 27.51
N VAL A 29 1.55 32.08 28.63
CA VAL A 29 2.80 32.85 28.65
C VAL A 29 3.89 32.16 27.82
N ASP A 30 3.92 30.84 27.85
CA ASP A 30 4.87 30.06 27.06
C ASP A 30 4.53 30.13 25.56
N LEU A 31 3.24 30.11 25.20
CA LEU A 31 2.77 30.27 23.82
C LEU A 31 3.15 31.64 23.23
N GLN A 32 3.04 32.71 24.04
CA GLN A 32 3.49 34.04 23.63
C GLN A 32 5.00 34.09 23.43
N ARG A 33 5.77 33.46 24.34
CA ARG A 33 7.24 33.42 24.27
C ARG A 33 7.75 32.74 23.00
N ILE A 34 7.11 31.65 22.56
CA ILE A 34 7.46 30.95 21.32
C ILE A 34 6.81 31.58 20.08
N GLN A 35 6.07 32.68 20.23
CA GLN A 35 5.43 33.43 19.15
C GLN A 35 4.50 32.58 18.25
N VAL A 36 3.64 31.76 18.85
CA VAL A 36 2.69 30.89 18.11
C VAL A 36 1.87 31.66 17.05
N ASN A 37 1.55 32.94 17.30
CA ASN A 37 0.81 33.78 16.35
C ASN A 37 1.52 34.02 15.01
N LYS A 38 2.85 33.85 14.97
CA LYS A 38 3.66 33.99 13.74
C LYS A 38 4.08 32.64 13.16
N ALA A 39 3.76 31.54 13.84
CA ALA A 39 4.12 30.21 13.38
C ALA A 39 3.27 29.80 12.17
N THR A 40 3.87 29.09 11.23
CA THR A 40 3.17 28.55 10.05
C THR A 40 2.32 27.33 10.42
N ALA A 41 2.84 26.44 11.26
CA ALA A 41 2.13 25.28 11.77
C ALA A 41 2.70 24.83 13.13
N CYS A 42 1.92 24.05 13.87
CA CYS A 42 2.33 23.36 15.09
C CYS A 42 2.24 21.84 14.90
N LEU A 43 3.33 21.13 15.20
CA LEU A 43 3.39 19.67 15.12
C LEU A 43 3.35 19.10 16.54
N ILE A 44 2.35 18.27 16.84
CA ILE A 44 2.20 17.56 18.11
C ILE A 44 2.53 16.09 17.89
N ILE A 45 3.67 15.68 18.43
CA ILE A 45 4.23 14.33 18.26
C ILE A 45 3.82 13.46 19.45
N ALA A 46 3.32 12.26 19.18
CA ALA A 46 2.87 11.31 20.20
C ALA A 46 4.03 10.40 20.67
N ASN A 47 3.99 9.98 21.93
CA ASN A 47 4.96 9.01 22.42
C ASN A 47 4.51 7.58 22.07
N LYS A 48 5.11 6.99 21.03
CA LYS A 48 4.83 5.63 20.56
C LYS A 48 5.09 4.54 21.61
N GLU A 49 5.98 4.83 22.55
CA GLU A 49 6.41 3.90 23.61
C GLU A 49 5.70 4.17 24.94
N CYS A 50 4.60 4.93 24.92
CA CYS A 50 3.85 5.21 26.15
C CYS A 50 3.19 3.95 26.73
N ALA A 51 3.04 3.94 28.06
CA ALA A 51 2.39 2.84 28.77
C ALA A 51 0.91 2.73 28.40
N ASP A 52 0.20 3.86 28.37
CA ASP A 52 -1.20 3.95 27.97
C ASP A 52 -1.38 4.89 26.79
N PRO A 53 -1.59 4.36 25.57
CA PRO A 53 -1.85 5.14 24.37
C PRO A 53 -3.03 6.09 24.48
N ASN A 54 -4.08 5.71 25.23
CA ASN A 54 -5.27 6.56 25.38
C ASN A 54 -4.98 7.79 26.24
N SER A 55 -4.17 7.62 27.29
CA SER A 55 -3.74 8.74 28.13
C SER A 55 -2.82 9.70 27.39
N ASP A 56 -1.89 9.21 26.55
CA ASP A 56 -1.01 10.08 25.75
C ASP A 56 -1.82 10.86 24.71
N ASP A 57 -2.72 10.18 23.99
CA ASP A 57 -3.64 10.81 23.04
C ASP A 57 -4.50 11.90 23.72
N SER A 58 -5.06 11.61 24.90
CA SER A 58 -5.84 12.59 25.67
C SER A 58 -5.01 13.83 26.04
N ALA A 59 -3.75 13.64 26.43
CA ALA A 59 -2.84 14.75 26.72
C ALA A 59 -2.52 15.57 25.45
N ASN A 60 -2.36 14.91 24.30
CA ASN A 60 -2.13 15.57 23.02
C ASN A 60 -3.37 16.36 22.56
N ILE A 61 -4.57 15.80 22.72
CA ILE A 61 -5.85 16.49 22.47
C ILE A 61 -5.95 17.77 23.32
N MET A 62 -5.61 17.70 24.61
CA MET A 62 -5.60 18.89 25.47
C MET A 62 -4.61 19.97 25.00
N ARG A 63 -3.46 19.58 24.44
CA ARG A 63 -2.51 20.54 23.83
C ARG A 63 -3.09 21.22 22.60
N VAL A 64 -3.85 20.49 21.77
CA VAL A 64 -4.58 21.06 20.62
C VAL A 64 -5.60 22.10 21.09
N ILE A 65 -6.40 21.77 22.10
CA ILE A 65 -7.40 22.69 22.66
C ILE A 65 -6.73 23.99 23.14
N SER A 66 -5.61 23.88 23.86
CA SER A 66 -4.84 25.06 24.31
C SER A 66 -4.38 25.94 23.14
N LEU A 67 -3.88 25.33 22.06
CA LEU A 67 -3.41 26.05 20.87
C LEU A 67 -4.54 26.72 20.11
N LYS A 68 -5.65 26.02 19.86
CA LYS A 68 -6.81 26.57 19.15
C LYS A 68 -7.48 27.68 19.95
N ASN A 69 -7.51 27.58 21.28
CA ASN A 69 -7.99 28.66 22.15
C ASN A 69 -7.09 29.92 22.10
N PHE A 70 -5.79 29.75 21.85
CA PHE A 70 -4.86 30.88 21.71
C PHE A 70 -4.89 31.51 20.31
N ASN A 71 -4.90 30.67 19.27
CA ASN A 71 -4.99 31.08 17.87
C ASN A 71 -5.81 30.07 17.06
N HIS A 72 -7.02 30.45 16.65
CA HIS A 72 -7.91 29.56 15.90
C HIS A 72 -7.40 29.20 14.49
N HIS A 73 -6.60 30.08 13.86
CA HIS A 73 -6.17 29.93 12.47
C HIS A 73 -4.85 29.16 12.30
N ILE A 74 -4.17 28.79 13.39
CA ILE A 74 -2.93 28.03 13.28
C ILE A 74 -3.24 26.63 12.71
N ARG A 75 -2.42 26.22 11.74
CA ARG A 75 -2.41 24.85 11.22
C ARG A 75 -1.81 23.88 12.25
N ILE A 76 -2.53 22.83 12.60
CA ILE A 76 -2.06 21.81 13.54
C ILE A 76 -1.94 20.45 12.86
N LEU A 77 -0.78 19.82 13.01
CA LEU A 77 -0.56 18.41 12.66
C LEU A 77 -0.47 17.60 13.94
N LEU A 78 -1.47 16.76 14.17
CA LEU A 78 -1.61 15.96 15.38
C LEU A 78 -1.31 14.49 15.08
N GLN A 79 -0.36 13.90 15.79
CA GLN A 79 -0.22 12.45 15.85
C GLN A 79 -1.11 11.88 16.95
N LEU A 80 -1.85 10.83 16.59
CA LEU A 80 -2.61 9.99 17.52
C LEU A 80 -2.11 8.54 17.44
N LEU A 81 -2.17 7.83 18.55
CA LEU A 81 -1.85 6.41 18.62
C LEU A 81 -3.07 5.56 18.29
N ARG A 82 -4.28 5.96 18.72
CA ARG A 82 -5.52 5.22 18.50
C ARG A 82 -6.50 5.96 17.61
N TYR A 83 -7.20 5.19 16.77
CA TYR A 83 -8.19 5.75 15.85
C TYR A 83 -9.43 6.30 16.55
N HIS A 84 -9.96 5.63 17.59
CA HIS A 84 -11.20 6.07 18.26
C HIS A 84 -11.06 7.44 18.96
N ASN A 85 -9.84 7.87 19.27
CA ASN A 85 -9.58 9.20 19.84
C ASN A 85 -9.73 10.34 18.81
N LYS A 86 -9.88 10.02 17.52
CA LYS A 86 -10.02 10.98 16.44
C LYS A 86 -11.28 11.83 16.54
N LEU A 87 -12.42 11.26 16.96
CA LEU A 87 -13.67 12.03 17.15
C LEU A 87 -13.51 13.20 18.11
N ASN A 88 -12.79 12.95 19.20
CA ASN A 88 -12.58 13.95 20.25
C ASN A 88 -11.86 15.18 19.69
N VAL A 89 -11.02 15.00 18.67
CA VAL A 89 -10.30 16.10 18.00
C VAL A 89 -11.23 16.86 17.04
N VAL A 90 -12.00 16.14 16.23
CA VAL A 90 -12.92 16.76 15.26
C VAL A 90 -14.00 17.61 15.97
N SER A 91 -14.36 17.23 17.20
CA SER A 91 -15.29 18.00 18.04
C SER A 91 -14.73 19.31 18.62
N ILE A 92 -13.44 19.62 18.44
CA ILE A 92 -12.81 20.82 19.00
C ILE A 92 -13.26 22.08 18.25
N PRO A 93 -13.72 23.13 18.94
CA PRO A 93 -14.03 24.42 18.31
C PRO A 93 -12.81 25.04 17.60
N GLY A 94 -12.96 25.37 16.31
CA GLY A 94 -11.89 25.94 15.49
C GLY A 94 -10.95 24.90 14.87
N TRP A 95 -11.25 23.61 15.00
CA TRP A 95 -10.67 22.58 14.15
C TRP A 95 -11.22 22.70 12.72
N SER A 96 -10.34 22.75 11.72
CA SER A 96 -10.73 22.80 10.30
C SER A 96 -10.08 21.64 9.56
N THR A 97 -10.89 20.75 8.99
CA THR A 97 -10.45 19.56 8.25
C THR A 97 -9.65 19.88 6.98
N ASP A 98 -9.78 21.10 6.46
CA ASP A 98 -9.08 21.53 5.25
C ASP A 98 -7.63 21.96 5.53
N ASN A 99 -7.33 22.36 6.77
CA ASN A 99 -6.03 22.91 7.15
C ASN A 99 -5.32 22.04 8.20
N ASP A 100 -6.05 21.55 9.20
CA ASP A 100 -5.53 20.73 10.28
C ASP A 100 -5.58 19.24 9.93
N GLU A 101 -4.57 18.50 10.36
CA GLU A 101 -4.36 17.12 9.91
C GLU A 101 -4.12 16.16 11.09
N ILE A 102 -4.83 15.03 11.06
CA ILE A 102 -4.71 13.97 12.08
C ILE A 102 -4.05 12.75 11.46
N ILE A 103 -2.89 12.39 12.01
CA ILE A 103 -2.11 11.22 11.61
C ILE A 103 -2.27 10.15 12.69
N CYS A 104 -3.07 9.13 12.41
CA CYS A 104 -3.26 8.01 13.32
C CYS A 104 -2.23 6.91 13.02
N ILE A 105 -1.35 6.63 13.99
CA ILE A 105 -0.26 5.67 13.85
C ILE A 105 -0.80 4.24 13.70
N SER A 106 -1.76 3.83 14.53
CA SER A 106 -2.34 2.48 14.42
C SER A 106 -3.05 2.24 13.09
N GLU A 107 -3.73 3.25 12.55
CA GLU A 107 -4.39 3.19 11.24
C GLU A 107 -3.37 2.95 10.12
N LEU A 108 -2.37 3.82 10.01
CA LEU A 108 -1.38 3.77 8.94
C LEU A 108 -0.47 2.55 9.07
N LYS A 109 0.00 2.23 10.29
CA LYS A 109 0.83 1.05 10.57
C LYS A 109 0.12 -0.23 10.11
N LEU A 110 -1.07 -0.47 10.64
CA LEU A 110 -1.79 -1.72 10.38
C LEU A 110 -2.31 -1.78 8.94
N GLY A 111 -2.70 -0.65 8.36
CA GLY A 111 -3.09 -0.57 6.95
C GLY A 111 -1.94 -0.94 6.01
N LEU A 112 -0.73 -0.41 6.25
CA LEU A 112 0.46 -0.72 5.44
C LEU A 112 0.86 -2.20 5.56
N ILE A 113 0.79 -2.76 6.76
CA ILE A 113 1.07 -4.19 7.03
C ILE A 113 0.00 -5.07 6.36
N GLY A 114 -1.29 -4.70 6.46
CA GLY A 114 -2.39 -5.39 5.80
C GLY A 114 -2.24 -5.41 4.29
N MET A 115 -1.97 -4.26 3.67
CA MET A 115 -1.71 -4.17 2.22
C MET A 115 -0.45 -4.93 1.79
N SER A 116 0.55 -5.04 2.67
CA SER A 116 1.74 -5.87 2.40
C SER A 116 1.43 -7.37 2.37
N CYS A 117 0.32 -7.83 2.96
CA CYS A 117 -0.14 -9.20 2.80
C CYS A 117 -0.77 -9.43 1.42
N ILE A 118 -1.35 -8.39 0.81
CA ILE A 118 -1.86 -8.44 -0.56
C ILE A 118 -0.68 -8.40 -1.54
N ALA A 119 0.22 -7.44 -1.38
CA ALA A 119 1.39 -7.24 -2.20
C ALA A 119 2.65 -7.12 -1.32
N PRO A 120 3.41 -8.21 -1.10
CA PRO A 120 4.65 -8.18 -0.32
C PRO A 120 5.57 -7.03 -0.77
N GLY A 121 6.18 -6.31 0.18
CA GLY A 121 7.02 -5.13 -0.11
C GLY A 121 6.27 -3.80 -0.33
N PHE A 122 4.92 -3.81 -0.32
CA PHE A 122 4.13 -2.59 -0.47
C PHE A 122 4.43 -1.53 0.60
N ALA A 123 4.54 -1.91 1.88
CA ALA A 123 4.86 -0.96 2.95
C ALA A 123 6.22 -0.27 2.73
N THR A 124 7.23 -1.00 2.28
CA THR A 124 8.56 -0.48 1.91
C THR A 124 8.44 0.55 0.78
N MET A 125 7.69 0.22 -0.27
CA MET A 125 7.45 1.10 -1.42
C MET A 125 6.82 2.42 -0.97
N MET A 126 5.69 2.36 -0.25
CA MET A 126 4.97 3.55 0.19
C MET A 126 5.80 4.39 1.14
N THR A 127 6.45 3.77 2.12
CA THR A 127 7.35 4.44 3.07
C THR A 127 8.41 5.27 2.35
N ASN A 128 9.05 4.66 1.35
CA ASN A 128 10.09 5.33 0.59
C ASN A 128 9.55 6.54 -0.19
N ILE A 129 8.32 6.47 -0.72
CA ILE A 129 7.67 7.60 -1.42
C ILE A 129 7.38 8.78 -0.47
N PHE A 130 6.95 8.51 0.77
CA PHE A 130 6.68 9.55 1.77
C PHE A 130 7.96 10.08 2.45
N ARG A 131 9.11 9.42 2.25
CA ARG A 131 10.37 9.84 2.85
C ARG A 131 10.98 11.02 2.10
N MET A 132 11.26 12.11 2.82
CA MET A 132 11.80 13.35 2.24
C MET A 132 13.34 13.35 1.98
N SER A 133 13.97 12.21 1.73
CA SER A 133 15.41 12.15 1.47
C SER A 133 15.73 12.36 -0.01
N SER A 134 16.74 13.15 -0.34
CA SER A 134 17.29 13.18 -1.69
C SER A 134 18.11 11.92 -1.98
N TYR A 135 18.09 11.49 -3.24
CA TYR A 135 19.09 10.60 -3.79
C TYR A 135 20.44 11.33 -3.85
N ASP A 136 21.47 10.74 -3.27
CA ASP A 136 22.84 11.25 -3.36
C ASP A 136 23.67 10.29 -4.23
N ALA A 137 24.01 10.73 -5.43
CA ALA A 137 24.78 9.93 -6.39
C ALA A 137 26.18 9.55 -5.88
N GLN A 138 26.83 10.42 -5.09
CA GLN A 138 28.16 10.14 -4.54
C GLN A 138 28.10 9.09 -3.44
N LYS A 139 27.07 9.18 -2.59
CA LYS A 139 26.80 8.15 -1.58
C LYS A 139 26.38 6.84 -2.23
N SER A 140 25.57 6.90 -3.30
CA SER A 140 25.20 5.73 -4.08
C SER A 140 26.42 5.04 -4.64
N GLN A 141 27.31 5.75 -5.35
CA GLN A 141 28.52 5.18 -5.94
C GLN A 141 29.41 4.43 -4.94
N LYS A 142 29.54 4.94 -3.70
CA LYS A 142 30.26 4.23 -2.62
C LYS A 142 29.55 2.94 -2.20
N MET A 143 28.22 2.93 -2.16
CA MET A 143 27.41 1.75 -1.84
C MET A 143 27.36 0.74 -3.00
N THR A 144 27.32 1.20 -4.26
CA THR A 144 27.26 0.35 -5.46
C THR A 144 28.53 -0.47 -5.64
N GLN A 145 29.67 0.01 -5.15
CA GLN A 145 30.92 -0.76 -5.10
C GLN A 145 30.81 -2.02 -4.23
N ILE A 146 29.83 -2.06 -3.32
CA ILE A 146 29.64 -3.15 -2.36
C ILE A 146 28.48 -4.06 -2.80
N TRP A 147 27.37 -3.49 -3.28
CA TRP A 147 26.19 -4.25 -3.73
C TRP A 147 25.44 -3.54 -4.87
N PRO A 148 25.43 -4.06 -6.13
CA PRO A 148 24.81 -3.37 -7.27
C PRO A 148 23.29 -3.21 -7.19
N TRP A 149 22.59 -4.12 -6.51
CA TRP A 149 21.14 -4.02 -6.33
C TRP A 149 20.72 -2.77 -5.55
N ARG A 150 21.61 -2.26 -4.68
CA ARG A 150 21.32 -1.11 -3.81
C ARG A 150 21.22 0.20 -4.59
N ASP A 151 21.90 0.34 -5.71
CA ASP A 151 21.81 1.56 -6.53
C ASP A 151 20.40 1.73 -7.11
N LEU A 152 19.87 0.67 -7.72
CA LEU A 152 18.51 0.65 -8.25
C LEU A 152 17.46 0.87 -7.16
N TYR A 153 17.63 0.20 -6.02
CA TYR A 153 16.78 0.40 -4.86
C TYR A 153 16.85 1.84 -4.34
N TYR A 154 18.05 2.39 -4.17
CA TYR A 154 18.27 3.72 -3.61
C TYR A 154 17.78 4.83 -4.54
N ARG A 155 17.85 4.61 -5.86
CA ARG A 155 17.21 5.48 -6.85
C ARG A 155 15.69 5.51 -6.68
N GLY A 156 15.05 4.33 -6.57
CA GLY A 156 13.62 4.24 -6.30
C GLY A 156 13.23 4.85 -4.95
N ALA A 157 14.08 4.69 -3.92
CA ALA A 157 13.91 5.31 -2.61
C ALA A 157 14.14 6.83 -2.58
N GLY A 158 14.67 7.40 -3.66
CA GLY A 158 14.80 8.85 -3.84
C GLY A 158 13.59 9.51 -4.50
N MET A 159 12.60 8.72 -4.93
CA MET A 159 11.35 9.21 -5.49
C MET A 159 10.45 9.82 -4.42
N LYS A 160 9.77 10.91 -4.75
CA LYS A 160 8.96 11.71 -3.81
C LYS A 160 7.62 12.09 -4.40
N LEU A 161 6.64 12.24 -3.52
CA LEU A 161 5.31 12.72 -3.86
C LEU A 161 5.28 14.26 -3.94
N TYR A 162 4.82 14.77 -5.08
CA TYR A 162 4.52 16.19 -5.32
C TYR A 162 3.05 16.35 -5.69
N LEU A 163 2.48 17.50 -5.34
CA LEU A 163 1.14 17.91 -5.74
C LEU A 163 1.27 19.16 -6.62
N GLU A 164 0.94 19.02 -7.90
CA GLU A 164 1.06 20.11 -8.88
C GLU A 164 -0.26 20.36 -9.61
N GLU A 165 -0.48 21.59 -10.05
CA GLU A 165 -1.64 21.96 -10.86
C GLU A 165 -1.48 21.42 -12.30
N MET A 166 -2.56 20.86 -12.84
CA MET A 166 -2.57 20.35 -14.21
C MET A 166 -2.77 21.50 -15.20
N PRO A 167 -1.88 21.69 -16.20
CA PRO A 167 -2.06 22.75 -17.18
C PRO A 167 -3.18 22.43 -18.17
N SER A 168 -3.62 23.45 -18.92
CA SER A 168 -4.76 23.36 -19.84
C SER A 168 -4.62 22.33 -20.95
N SER A 169 -3.40 21.90 -21.28
CA SER A 169 -3.15 20.81 -22.23
C SER A 169 -3.64 19.43 -21.76
N PHE A 170 -3.95 19.27 -20.47
CA PHE A 170 -4.52 18.04 -19.93
C PHE A 170 -6.05 18.08 -19.80
N TYR A 171 -6.68 19.26 -19.89
CA TYR A 171 -8.12 19.39 -19.77
C TYR A 171 -8.81 18.64 -20.92
N GLY A 172 -9.90 17.95 -20.62
CA GLY A 172 -10.59 17.13 -21.63
C GLY A 172 -9.97 15.76 -21.88
N LYS A 173 -8.75 15.48 -21.36
CA LYS A 173 -8.10 14.17 -21.52
C LYS A 173 -8.56 13.16 -20.49
N SER A 174 -8.58 11.90 -20.88
CA SER A 174 -8.77 10.79 -19.94
C SER A 174 -7.57 10.66 -19.01
N PHE A 175 -7.78 10.01 -17.86
CA PHE A 175 -6.69 9.69 -16.95
C PHE A 175 -5.59 8.84 -17.63
N VAL A 176 -5.98 7.87 -18.47
CA VAL A 176 -5.06 6.97 -19.18
C VAL A 176 -4.15 7.75 -20.12
N GLU A 177 -4.70 8.64 -20.95
CA GLU A 177 -3.91 9.51 -21.81
C GLU A 177 -2.96 10.41 -21.02
N SER A 178 -3.45 10.97 -19.91
CA SER A 178 -2.67 11.87 -19.06
C SER A 178 -1.53 11.13 -18.36
N ALA A 179 -1.77 9.90 -17.91
CA ALA A 179 -0.74 9.03 -17.34
C ALA A 179 0.33 8.66 -18.38
N LEU A 180 -0.05 8.43 -19.65
CA LEU A 180 0.91 8.18 -20.73
C LEU A 180 1.77 9.41 -21.03
N ILE A 181 1.17 10.61 -21.09
CA ILE A 181 1.91 11.87 -21.27
C ILE A 181 2.87 12.09 -20.11
N CYS A 182 2.39 11.94 -18.86
CA CYS A 182 3.22 12.06 -17.66
C CYS A 182 4.36 11.06 -17.69
N PHE A 183 4.06 9.80 -18.07
CA PHE A 183 5.06 8.76 -18.23
C PHE A 183 6.14 9.29 -19.12
N LYS A 184 5.87 9.69 -20.38
CA LYS A 184 6.82 10.26 -21.37
C LYS A 184 7.63 11.48 -20.88
N LEU A 185 7.10 12.27 -19.95
CA LEU A 185 7.83 13.37 -19.28
C LEU A 185 8.81 12.90 -18.19
N HIS A 186 8.92 11.58 -18.03
CA HIS A 186 9.69 10.84 -17.03
C HIS A 186 9.18 11.03 -15.60
N VAL A 187 7.86 11.14 -15.43
CA VAL A 187 7.22 11.24 -14.11
C VAL A 187 6.04 10.27 -14.00
N MET A 188 5.76 9.78 -12.79
CA MET A 188 4.62 8.89 -12.56
C MET A 188 3.41 9.68 -12.09
N LEU A 189 2.29 9.59 -12.81
CA LEU A 189 1.00 10.10 -12.34
C LEU A 189 0.36 9.06 -11.41
N LEU A 190 0.23 9.39 -10.13
CA LEU A 190 -0.28 8.48 -9.10
C LEU A 190 -1.77 8.68 -8.81
N ALA A 191 -2.31 9.91 -8.85
CA ALA A 191 -3.73 10.21 -8.63
C ALA A 191 -4.04 11.64 -9.10
N VAL A 192 -5.32 11.96 -9.28
CA VAL A 192 -5.78 13.32 -9.58
C VAL A 192 -6.79 13.75 -8.53
N GLU A 193 -6.59 14.93 -7.98
CA GLU A 193 -7.54 15.63 -7.12
C GLU A 193 -8.42 16.53 -7.99
N MET A 194 -9.72 16.32 -7.90
CA MET A 194 -10.73 17.06 -8.65
C MET A 194 -11.65 17.79 -7.69
N GLU A 195 -12.03 19.02 -8.04
CA GLU A 195 -13.03 19.78 -7.28
C GLU A 195 -14.43 19.35 -7.74
N ARG A 196 -15.28 18.93 -6.80
CA ARG A 196 -16.69 18.66 -7.03
C ARG A 196 -17.51 19.71 -6.27
N SER A 197 -18.40 20.39 -6.97
CA SER A 197 -19.35 21.33 -6.38
C SER A 197 -20.70 20.63 -6.22
N ASP A 198 -21.00 20.17 -5.01
CA ASP A 198 -22.34 19.69 -4.67
C ASP A 198 -23.02 20.77 -3.81
N GLU A 199 -24.07 21.38 -4.39
CA GLU A 199 -25.06 22.38 -3.92
C GLU A 199 -24.73 23.48 -2.88
N ASN A 200 -23.68 23.40 -2.05
CA ASN A 200 -23.09 24.50 -1.26
C ASN A 200 -21.65 24.23 -0.74
N ASP A 201 -21.10 23.01 -0.88
CA ASP A 201 -19.74 22.67 -0.41
C ASP A 201 -18.83 22.29 -1.58
N ILE A 202 -17.64 22.90 -1.62
CA ILE A 202 -16.57 22.53 -2.57
C ILE A 202 -15.80 21.38 -1.91
N THR A 203 -16.09 20.14 -2.32
CA THR A 203 -15.34 18.98 -1.82
C THR A 203 -14.28 18.61 -2.85
N ARG A 204 -13.04 18.47 -2.38
CA ARG A 204 -11.94 17.98 -3.23
C ARG A 204 -11.88 16.46 -3.14
N MET A 205 -12.30 15.79 -4.19
CA MET A 205 -12.25 14.35 -4.27
C MET A 205 -10.89 13.92 -4.83
N ILE A 206 -10.14 13.15 -4.04
CA ILE A 206 -8.96 12.46 -4.56
C ILE A 206 -9.45 11.25 -5.33
N VAL A 207 -9.38 11.36 -6.65
CA VAL A 207 -9.68 10.28 -7.57
C VAL A 207 -8.42 9.44 -7.70
N ASN A 208 -8.38 8.32 -6.96
CA ASN A 208 -7.39 7.28 -7.19
C ASN A 208 -7.73 6.56 -8.50
N VAL A 209 -6.90 6.83 -9.50
CA VAL A 209 -6.65 6.13 -10.77
C VAL A 209 -7.66 5.08 -11.20
N ILE A 210 -8.25 5.38 -12.36
CA ILE A 210 -9.25 4.61 -13.11
C ILE A 210 -10.60 4.53 -12.39
N PRO A 211 -11.39 5.62 -12.31
CA PRO A 211 -12.73 5.47 -12.82
C PRO A 211 -12.59 5.29 -14.34
N CYS A 212 -13.44 4.44 -14.89
CA CYS A 212 -13.79 4.26 -16.29
C CYS A 212 -13.25 5.32 -17.28
N ASP A 213 -13.02 4.94 -18.54
CA ASP A 213 -12.64 5.82 -19.67
C ASP A 213 -13.41 7.18 -19.77
N ASN A 214 -14.48 7.36 -18.98
CA ASN A 214 -15.29 8.56 -18.75
C ASN A 214 -14.72 9.57 -17.72
N CYS A 215 -13.64 9.29 -16.97
CA CYS A 215 -13.05 10.27 -16.03
C CYS A 215 -12.12 11.23 -16.77
N ILE A 216 -12.62 12.44 -17.00
CA ILE A 216 -11.94 13.50 -17.74
C ILE A 216 -11.32 14.50 -16.76
N ILE A 217 -10.10 14.94 -17.03
CA ILE A 217 -9.44 15.98 -16.23
C ILE A 217 -10.15 17.32 -16.46
N LEU A 218 -10.62 17.93 -15.38
CA LEU A 218 -11.31 19.21 -15.38
C LEU A 218 -10.35 20.38 -15.08
N PRO A 219 -10.71 21.61 -15.49
CA PRO A 219 -9.98 22.81 -15.08
C PRO A 219 -9.86 22.91 -13.56
N GLY A 220 -8.68 23.31 -13.06
CA GLY A 220 -8.41 23.41 -11.62
C GLY A 220 -8.03 22.10 -10.92
N SER A 221 -8.00 20.98 -11.65
CA SER A 221 -7.55 19.70 -11.09
C SER A 221 -6.05 19.74 -10.72
N ARG A 222 -5.69 19.05 -9.64
CA ARG A 222 -4.29 18.89 -9.20
C ARG A 222 -3.86 17.43 -9.33
N ALA A 223 -2.63 17.17 -9.72
CA ALA A 223 -2.09 15.83 -9.87
C ALA A 223 -1.11 15.49 -8.76
N PHE A 224 -1.28 14.29 -8.21
CA PHE A 224 -0.27 13.63 -7.39
C PHE A 224 0.74 12.96 -8.32
N ILE A 225 1.96 13.51 -8.33
CA ILE A 225 3.04 13.08 -9.20
C ILE A 225 4.16 12.52 -8.35
N VAL A 226 4.77 11.44 -8.80
CA VAL A 226 5.95 10.87 -8.15
C VAL A 226 7.17 10.98 -9.06
N CYS A 227 8.20 11.66 -8.56
CA CYS A 227 9.46 11.93 -9.29
C CYS A 227 10.62 12.19 -8.33
N MET A 228 11.86 12.28 -8.83
CA MET A 228 13.06 12.42 -7.99
C MET A 228 13.25 13.86 -7.49
N SER A 229 12.81 14.86 -8.26
CA SER A 229 13.08 16.27 -7.99
C SER A 229 11.93 17.19 -8.37
N ASN A 230 11.90 18.39 -7.76
CA ASN A 230 10.93 19.42 -8.10
C ASN A 230 11.10 19.88 -9.57
N GLU A 231 12.32 19.86 -10.13
CA GLU A 231 12.53 20.16 -11.55
C GLU A 231 11.80 19.18 -12.48
N GLU A 232 11.71 17.90 -12.10
CA GLU A 232 10.93 16.90 -12.82
C GLU A 232 9.43 17.14 -12.68
N ALA A 233 8.94 17.47 -11.47
CA ALA A 233 7.54 17.83 -11.24
C ALA A 233 7.10 19.03 -12.10
N ASN A 234 7.97 20.04 -12.21
CA ASN A 234 7.74 21.23 -13.03
C ASN A 234 7.57 20.92 -14.54
N ARG A 235 8.05 19.78 -15.05
CA ARG A 235 7.83 19.38 -16.44
C ARG A 235 6.36 19.19 -16.76
N VAL A 236 5.58 18.67 -15.81
CA VAL A 236 4.12 18.52 -15.96
C VAL A 236 3.45 19.87 -15.93
N LYS A 237 3.82 20.73 -14.98
CA LYS A 237 3.29 22.10 -14.85
C LYS A 237 3.50 22.96 -16.10
N TYR A 238 4.64 22.79 -16.77
CA TYR A 238 4.99 23.55 -17.98
C TYR A 238 4.70 22.82 -19.28
N TYR A 239 4.05 21.66 -19.24
CA TYR A 239 3.71 20.93 -20.45
C TYR A 239 2.68 21.70 -21.28
N CYS A 240 2.96 21.79 -22.58
CA CYS A 240 2.07 22.40 -23.56
C CYS A 240 2.06 21.54 -24.83
N SER A 241 0.88 21.11 -25.27
CA SER A 241 0.70 20.29 -26.47
C SER A 241 1.13 20.99 -27.76
N ILE A 242 1.11 22.33 -27.78
CA ILE A 242 1.53 23.15 -28.93
C ILE A 242 3.06 23.29 -28.98
N CYS A 243 3.70 23.54 -27.84
CA CYS A 243 5.17 23.67 -27.77
C CYS A 243 5.89 22.32 -27.92
N TYR A 244 5.28 21.25 -27.43
CA TYR A 244 5.86 19.91 -27.38
C TYR A 244 4.91 18.88 -27.98
N PRO A 245 4.65 18.93 -29.30
CA PRO A 245 3.69 18.04 -29.95
C PRO A 245 4.17 16.58 -30.02
N VAL A 246 5.49 16.34 -30.00
CA VAL A 246 6.09 15.01 -30.06
C VAL A 246 6.94 14.77 -28.82
N LEU A 247 6.49 13.82 -27.99
CA LEU A 247 7.13 13.50 -26.70
C LEU A 247 8.14 12.33 -26.79
N ASP A 248 8.01 11.45 -27.79
CA ASP A 248 8.74 10.17 -27.83
C ASP A 248 10.26 10.29 -28.07
N ASN A 249 10.74 11.46 -28.51
CA ASN A 249 12.15 11.70 -28.83
C ASN A 249 12.78 12.86 -28.03
N LEU A 250 12.14 13.29 -26.94
CA LEU A 250 12.69 14.39 -26.14
C LEU A 250 13.94 13.93 -25.38
N THR A 251 15.05 14.60 -25.63
CA THR A 251 16.28 14.40 -24.86
C THR A 251 16.14 14.98 -23.45
N GLU A 252 16.88 14.43 -22.49
CA GLU A 252 16.86 14.91 -21.10
C GLU A 252 17.22 16.41 -20.98
N SER A 253 18.03 16.94 -21.91
CA SER A 253 18.36 18.36 -21.99
C SER A 253 17.18 19.22 -22.44
N GLN A 254 16.37 18.75 -23.39
CA GLN A 254 15.14 19.44 -23.81
C GLN A 254 14.08 19.45 -22.70
N LEU A 255 13.94 18.33 -21.97
CA LEU A 255 13.05 18.24 -20.81
C LEU A 255 13.44 19.22 -19.69
N LYS A 256 14.74 19.40 -19.44
CA LYS A 256 15.26 20.38 -18.46
C LYS A 256 15.04 21.84 -18.87
N GLN A 257 14.85 22.10 -20.16
CA GLN A 257 14.62 23.44 -20.70
C GLN A 257 13.14 23.83 -20.78
N MET A 258 12.21 22.96 -20.35
CA MET A 258 10.79 23.29 -20.33
C MET A 258 10.49 24.48 -19.41
N ARG A 259 9.76 25.46 -19.94
CA ARG A 259 9.39 26.71 -19.26
C ARG A 259 7.94 27.05 -19.55
N LYS A 260 7.36 27.89 -18.70
CA LYS A 260 6.02 28.45 -18.90
C LYS A 260 5.94 29.12 -20.28
N CYS A 261 4.93 28.75 -21.06
CA CYS A 261 4.60 29.38 -22.34
C CYS A 261 3.31 30.21 -22.22
N SER A 262 3.03 31.06 -23.22
CA SER A 262 1.81 31.88 -23.30
C SER A 262 0.60 31.15 -23.91
N HIS A 263 0.80 29.98 -24.52
CA HIS A 263 -0.28 29.26 -25.22
C HIS A 263 -1.35 28.66 -24.29
N GLY A 264 -1.16 28.71 -22.97
CA GLY A 264 -2.12 28.17 -22.01
C GLY A 264 -3.51 28.83 -22.12
N GLU A 265 -3.54 30.14 -22.42
CA GLU A 265 -4.77 30.92 -22.62
C GLU A 265 -5.44 30.59 -23.95
N GLU A 266 -4.67 30.43 -25.03
CA GLU A 266 -5.19 30.04 -26.36
C GLU A 266 -5.85 28.65 -26.36
N ILE A 267 -5.33 27.72 -25.55
CA ILE A 267 -5.90 26.39 -25.38
C ILE A 267 -7.22 26.46 -24.60
N ASN A 268 -7.30 27.30 -23.56
CA ASN A 268 -8.54 27.49 -22.80
C ASN A 268 -9.68 28.04 -23.67
N VAL A 269 -9.39 29.01 -24.55
CA VAL A 269 -10.40 29.58 -25.46
C VAL A 269 -10.96 28.52 -26.43
N LYS A 270 -10.11 27.62 -26.96
CA LYS A 270 -10.58 26.52 -27.82
C LYS A 270 -11.41 25.48 -27.05
N LEU A 271 -11.05 25.19 -25.80
CA LEU A 271 -11.77 24.24 -24.98
C LEU A 271 -13.15 24.77 -24.55
N GLU A 272 -13.31 26.08 -24.36
CA GLU A 272 -14.61 26.71 -24.11
C GLU A 272 -15.56 26.61 -25.34
N GLU A 273 -15.01 26.52 -26.55
CA GLU A 273 -15.78 26.31 -27.79
C GLU A 273 -16.14 24.83 -28.04
N GLU A 274 -15.31 23.87 -27.58
CA GLU A 274 -15.50 22.42 -27.82
C GLU A 274 -16.16 21.66 -26.65
N ILE A 275 -16.11 22.18 -25.42
CA ILE A 275 -16.73 21.57 -24.23
C ILE A 275 -18.01 22.35 -23.91
N PRO A 276 -19.22 21.86 -24.24
CA PRO A 276 -20.43 22.45 -23.69
C PRO A 276 -20.35 22.26 -22.17
N ILE A 277 -20.26 23.37 -21.45
CA ILE A 277 -20.33 23.39 -19.98
C ILE A 277 -21.68 22.79 -19.58
N ARG A 278 -21.70 21.48 -19.33
CA ARG A 278 -22.84 20.79 -18.76
C ARG A 278 -22.82 21.08 -17.26
N THR A 279 -23.39 22.23 -16.88
CA THR A 279 -23.70 22.63 -15.50
C THR A 279 -24.88 21.81 -14.94
N GLN A 280 -24.80 20.49 -15.08
CA GLN A 280 -25.67 19.59 -14.32
C GLN A 280 -24.78 18.73 -13.43
N PRO A 281 -25.15 18.55 -12.15
CA PRO A 281 -24.48 17.58 -11.30
C PRO A 281 -24.51 16.23 -12.04
N PHE A 282 -23.37 15.54 -12.09
CA PHE A 282 -23.35 14.14 -12.50
C PHE A 282 -24.05 13.35 -11.39
N ASP A 283 -25.37 13.29 -11.51
CA ASP A 283 -26.23 12.41 -10.76
C ASP A 283 -26.09 11.02 -11.39
N PHE A 284 -25.77 10.01 -10.58
CA PHE A 284 -25.71 8.62 -11.03
C PHE A 284 -27.10 8.02 -11.34
N SER A 285 -28.15 8.85 -11.34
CA SER A 285 -29.55 8.46 -11.37
C SER A 285 -30.27 8.66 -12.70
N GLU A 286 -29.91 9.61 -13.57
CA GLU A 286 -30.75 9.92 -14.75
C GLU A 286 -29.95 10.28 -16.02
N ASN A 287 -29.98 9.38 -17.02
CA ASN A 287 -30.16 9.72 -18.44
C ASN A 287 -30.26 8.43 -19.29
N GLU A 288 -31.45 7.82 -19.31
CA GLU A 288 -31.91 7.09 -20.48
C GLU A 288 -32.45 8.11 -21.51
N HIS A 289 -32.07 7.96 -22.77
CA HIS A 289 -32.59 8.65 -23.96
C HIS A 289 -32.02 10.04 -24.34
N ALA A 290 -30.97 10.04 -25.17
CA ALA A 290 -30.82 11.00 -26.27
C ALA A 290 -29.98 10.41 -27.42
N ILE A 291 -30.66 9.87 -28.43
CA ILE A 291 -30.06 9.44 -29.71
C ILE A 291 -30.03 10.66 -30.64
N VAL A 292 -28.85 11.19 -30.95
CA VAL A 292 -28.67 12.10 -32.08
C VAL A 292 -28.13 11.30 -33.26
N ARG A 293 -28.97 11.15 -34.29
CA ARG A 293 -28.61 10.59 -35.59
C ARG A 293 -27.65 11.56 -36.29
N ILE A 294 -26.46 11.10 -36.66
CA ILE A 294 -25.63 11.77 -37.66
C ILE A 294 -25.64 10.88 -38.91
N SER A 295 -26.10 11.49 -39.99
CA SER A 295 -26.29 10.92 -41.34
C SER A 295 -24.97 10.63 -42.05
N ASP A 296 -24.97 9.50 -42.76
CA ASP A 296 -23.92 9.01 -43.64
C ASP A 296 -23.54 9.98 -44.76
N THR A 297 -22.24 10.16 -45.01
CA THR A 297 -21.71 10.40 -46.37
C THR A 297 -20.33 9.77 -46.56
N ASN A 298 -20.33 8.65 -47.31
CA ASN A 298 -19.38 8.20 -48.34
C ASN A 298 -17.90 8.65 -48.28
N VAL A 299 -16.96 7.72 -48.01
CA VAL A 299 -15.77 7.48 -48.85
C VAL A 299 -15.32 6.01 -48.77
N THR A 300 -15.08 5.45 -49.95
CA THR A 300 -14.61 4.14 -50.45
C THR A 300 -13.64 3.27 -49.63
N GLN A 301 -13.92 1.96 -49.58
CA GLN A 301 -13.02 0.84 -49.23
C GLN A 301 -11.94 0.57 -50.30
N PRO A 302 -10.90 -0.21 -49.95
CA PRO A 302 -10.67 -1.46 -50.67
C PRO A 302 -10.53 -2.71 -49.77
N LEU A 303 -10.89 -3.83 -50.40
CA LEU A 303 -11.06 -5.20 -49.91
C LEU A 303 -9.74 -5.90 -49.51
N LEU A 304 -9.74 -6.76 -48.48
CA LEU A 304 -9.69 -8.22 -48.65
C LEU A 304 -9.83 -9.06 -47.34
N SER A 305 -10.72 -10.05 -47.44
CA SER A 305 -10.76 -11.40 -46.85
C SER A 305 -10.90 -11.63 -45.33
N SER A 306 -12.17 -11.62 -44.90
CA SER A 306 -12.90 -12.75 -44.32
C SER A 306 -12.20 -13.69 -43.31
N HIS A 307 -12.40 -13.41 -42.01
CA HIS A 307 -12.85 -14.38 -40.99
C HIS A 307 -13.10 -13.67 -39.66
N SER A 308 -14.32 -13.13 -39.45
CA SER A 308 -14.93 -12.88 -38.13
C SER A 308 -16.26 -12.12 -38.28
N GLU A 309 -17.34 -12.84 -38.56
CA GLU A 309 -18.69 -12.31 -38.33
C GLU A 309 -19.40 -13.24 -37.34
N GLN A 310 -19.41 -12.86 -36.07
CA GLN A 310 -20.44 -13.20 -35.08
C GLN A 310 -20.17 -12.51 -33.71
N ILE A 311 -19.93 -11.20 -33.69
CA ILE A 311 -20.01 -10.41 -32.45
C ILE A 311 -20.57 -9.04 -32.81
N HIS A 312 -21.89 -8.88 -32.87
CA HIS A 312 -22.60 -7.60 -32.70
C HIS A 312 -24.11 -7.84 -32.81
N SER A 313 -24.77 -8.22 -31.70
CA SER A 313 -26.23 -8.01 -31.53
C SER A 313 -26.79 -8.26 -30.12
N SER A 314 -26.03 -8.12 -29.03
CA SER A 314 -26.56 -8.46 -27.68
C SER A 314 -26.34 -7.45 -26.55
N CYS A 315 -25.89 -6.22 -26.81
CA CYS A 315 -25.79 -5.22 -25.72
C CYS A 315 -26.98 -4.24 -25.74
N LYS A 316 -28.17 -4.74 -25.39
CA LYS A 316 -29.36 -3.89 -25.13
C LYS A 316 -30.12 -4.19 -23.83
N ASN A 317 -29.65 -5.11 -22.96
CA ASN A 317 -30.31 -5.41 -21.68
C ASN A 317 -29.34 -5.99 -20.63
N CYS A 318 -28.36 -5.21 -20.14
CA CYS A 318 -27.47 -5.67 -19.05
C CYS A 318 -27.67 -4.84 -17.77
N TYR A 319 -28.86 -4.93 -17.17
CA TYR A 319 -29.05 -4.66 -15.74
C TYR A 319 -29.77 -5.87 -15.15
N LYS A 320 -29.01 -6.89 -14.72
CA LYS A 320 -29.56 -7.88 -13.80
C LYS A 320 -29.77 -7.15 -12.46
N THR A 321 -31.02 -7.05 -12.02
CA THR A 321 -31.35 -6.71 -10.62
C THR A 321 -30.58 -7.66 -9.71
N LEU A 322 -29.66 -7.12 -8.90
CA LEU A 322 -28.91 -7.88 -7.89
C LEU A 322 -29.87 -8.56 -6.91
N SER A 323 -29.51 -9.78 -6.49
CA SER A 323 -30.27 -10.49 -5.47
C SER A 323 -30.10 -9.82 -4.10
N THR A 324 -31.10 -9.95 -3.22
CA THR A 324 -31.04 -9.42 -1.84
C THR A 324 -29.95 -10.08 -0.99
N GLU A 325 -29.54 -11.31 -1.34
CA GLU A 325 -28.47 -12.06 -0.66
C GLU A 325 -27.09 -11.44 -0.94
N ASP A 326 -26.84 -10.97 -2.16
CA ASP A 326 -25.55 -10.35 -2.53
C ASP A 326 -25.33 -9.01 -1.78
N ILE A 327 -26.40 -8.23 -1.58
CA ILE A 327 -26.34 -6.94 -0.86
C ILE A 327 -26.07 -7.17 0.64
N SER A 328 -26.59 -8.26 1.22
CA SER A 328 -26.43 -8.58 2.64
C SER A 328 -24.99 -8.89 3.05
N SER A 329 -24.12 -9.18 2.09
CA SER A 329 -22.71 -9.53 2.32
C SER A 329 -21.79 -8.31 2.50
N PHE A 330 -22.33 -7.09 2.45
CA PHE A 330 -21.58 -5.84 2.56
C PHE A 330 -22.01 -5.00 3.76
N ASP A 331 -21.11 -4.12 4.21
CA ASP A 331 -21.38 -3.18 5.29
C ASP A 331 -22.25 -2.00 4.83
N SER A 332 -22.69 -1.15 5.77
CA SER A 332 -23.57 -0.01 5.50
C SER A 332 -23.01 0.96 4.46
N THR A 333 -21.67 1.08 4.40
CA THR A 333 -20.99 1.96 3.45
C THR A 333 -20.80 1.33 2.06
N GLY A 334 -20.97 -0.01 1.95
CA GLY A 334 -20.66 -0.78 0.74
C GLY A 334 -19.16 -0.93 0.47
N MET A 335 -18.31 -0.55 1.42
CA MET A 335 -16.85 -0.49 1.26
C MET A 335 -16.15 -1.80 1.63
N PHE A 336 -16.76 -2.62 2.49
CA PHE A 336 -16.19 -3.85 3.02
C PHE A 336 -17.18 -5.01 3.02
N TYR A 337 -16.62 -6.22 3.02
CA TYR A 337 -17.38 -7.42 3.28
C TYR A 337 -17.80 -7.50 4.75
N PHE A 338 -19.07 -7.84 4.95
CA PHE A 338 -19.75 -7.90 6.23
C PHE A 338 -20.28 -9.31 6.48
N THR A 339 -20.27 -9.70 7.76
CA THR A 339 -21.02 -10.85 8.26
C THR A 339 -21.71 -10.46 9.57
N PRO A 340 -22.88 -11.04 9.89
CA PRO A 340 -23.49 -10.88 11.21
C PRO A 340 -22.50 -11.19 12.33
N PRO A 341 -22.58 -10.51 13.48
CA PRO A 341 -21.61 -10.67 14.57
C PRO A 341 -21.57 -12.12 15.04
N ARG A 342 -20.39 -12.74 14.91
CA ARG A 342 -20.13 -14.13 15.31
C ARG A 342 -19.63 -14.22 16.75
N ASN A 343 -19.98 -15.30 17.44
CA ASN A 343 -19.37 -15.59 18.73
C ASN A 343 -17.91 -15.99 18.53
N ILE A 344 -17.06 -15.66 19.51
CA ILE A 344 -15.63 -15.96 19.39
C ILE A 344 -15.37 -17.47 19.35
N GLU A 345 -16.17 -18.26 20.07
CA GLU A 345 -16.02 -19.72 20.15
C GLU A 345 -16.18 -20.38 18.77
N ASP A 346 -16.99 -19.82 17.87
CA ASP A 346 -17.16 -20.32 16.49
C ASP A 346 -15.93 -20.06 15.61
N ALA A 347 -15.07 -19.11 16.00
CA ALA A 347 -13.85 -18.76 15.29
C ALA A 347 -12.60 -19.45 15.86
N ILE A 348 -12.69 -20.06 17.04
CA ILE A 348 -11.56 -20.73 17.68
C ILE A 348 -11.32 -22.08 17.01
N LEU A 349 -10.07 -22.32 16.59
CA LEU A 349 -9.62 -23.58 16.06
C LEU A 349 -9.15 -24.48 17.21
N ASP A 350 -9.81 -25.64 17.37
CA ASP A 350 -9.36 -26.65 18.32
C ASP A 350 -8.09 -27.34 17.81
N THR A 351 -7.02 -27.21 18.59
CA THR A 351 -5.73 -27.87 18.35
C THR A 351 -5.82 -29.38 18.22
N ASN A 352 -6.73 -30.05 18.94
CA ASN A 352 -6.90 -31.50 18.86
C ASN A 352 -7.53 -31.92 17.53
N VAL A 353 -8.58 -31.22 17.11
CA VAL A 353 -9.24 -31.46 15.82
C VAL A 353 -8.28 -31.20 14.67
N LEU A 354 -7.50 -30.11 14.72
CA LEU A 354 -6.45 -29.85 13.74
C LEU A 354 -5.39 -30.96 13.71
N ARG A 355 -5.00 -31.47 14.88
CA ARG A 355 -4.02 -32.54 14.99
C ARG A 355 -4.54 -33.85 14.37
N GLU A 356 -5.78 -34.22 14.69
CA GLU A 356 -6.44 -35.40 14.10
C GLU A 356 -6.49 -35.25 12.58
N TYR A 357 -6.97 -34.11 12.09
CA TYR A 357 -7.02 -33.82 10.66
C TYR A 357 -5.65 -33.92 9.98
N ARG A 358 -4.59 -33.37 10.57
CA ARG A 358 -3.22 -33.48 10.02
C ARG A 358 -2.64 -34.90 10.12
N SER A 359 -3.09 -35.70 11.08
CA SER A 359 -2.68 -37.10 11.20
C SER A 359 -3.36 -38.00 10.17
N GLU A 360 -4.62 -37.72 9.85
CA GLU A 360 -5.38 -38.39 8.79
C GLU A 360 -4.89 -37.98 7.39
N PHE A 361 -4.53 -36.71 7.23
CA PHE A 361 -4.04 -36.13 5.97
C PHE A 361 -2.64 -35.49 6.13
N PRO A 362 -1.56 -36.29 6.18
CA PRO A 362 -0.20 -35.78 6.26
C PRO A 362 0.21 -35.03 4.97
N GLU A 363 0.94 -33.92 5.11
CA GLU A 363 1.43 -33.05 4.01
C GLU A 363 2.16 -33.79 2.86
N GLN A 364 2.66 -35.01 3.11
CA GLN A 364 3.51 -35.77 2.18
C GLN A 364 2.76 -36.68 1.19
N ARG A 365 1.43 -36.84 1.30
CA ARG A 365 0.69 -37.83 0.50
C ARG A 365 0.07 -37.33 -0.81
N PHE A 366 0.14 -36.04 -1.13
CA PHE A 366 -0.71 -35.47 -2.19
C PHE A 366 0.09 -34.83 -3.32
N ALA A 367 0.65 -35.67 -4.18
CA ALA A 367 1.10 -35.31 -5.53
C ALA A 367 0.05 -35.67 -6.61
N HIS A 368 -1.15 -36.12 -6.21
CA HIS A 368 -2.24 -36.42 -7.13
C HIS A 368 -3.43 -35.51 -6.81
N GLU A 369 -3.69 -34.56 -7.71
CA GLU A 369 -4.67 -33.45 -7.62
C GLU A 369 -6.15 -33.91 -7.53
N GLU A 370 -6.46 -35.20 -7.67
CA GLU A 370 -7.85 -35.66 -7.93
C GLU A 370 -8.63 -36.17 -6.70
N THR A 371 -8.04 -36.23 -5.50
CA THR A 371 -8.71 -36.79 -4.28
C THR A 371 -8.66 -35.89 -3.05
N MET A 372 -8.33 -34.61 -3.20
CA MET A 372 -8.41 -33.66 -2.08
C MET A 372 -9.85 -33.14 -1.93
N PRO A 373 -10.45 -33.18 -0.71
CA PRO A 373 -11.65 -32.41 -0.45
C PRO A 373 -11.23 -30.92 -0.36
N SER A 374 -11.15 -30.25 -1.51
CA SER A 374 -10.90 -28.81 -1.66
C SER A 374 -11.93 -27.92 -0.93
N LYS A 375 -12.88 -28.54 -0.23
CA LYS A 375 -13.94 -27.90 0.56
C LYS A 375 -13.89 -28.22 2.06
N HIS A 376 -12.85 -28.87 2.57
CA HIS A 376 -12.76 -29.12 4.02
C HIS A 376 -12.44 -27.81 4.76
N PRO A 377 -13.20 -27.44 5.81
CA PRO A 377 -13.06 -26.13 6.49
C PRO A 377 -11.71 -25.92 7.19
N LEU A 378 -10.97 -27.01 7.46
CA LEU A 378 -9.64 -26.99 8.10
C LEU A 378 -8.47 -27.11 7.10
N TYR A 379 -8.76 -27.09 5.79
CA TYR A 379 -7.74 -27.06 4.75
C TYR A 379 -7.43 -25.60 4.39
N PHE A 380 -6.26 -25.13 4.84
CA PHE A 380 -5.84 -23.74 4.62
C PHE A 380 -4.78 -23.66 3.52
N GLN A 381 -5.06 -22.88 2.48
CA GLN A 381 -4.11 -22.51 1.42
C GLN A 381 -4.27 -21.03 1.09
N ASP A 382 -3.16 -20.39 0.68
CA ASP A 382 -3.12 -18.96 0.36
C ASP A 382 -3.71 -18.06 1.46
N HIS A 383 -3.53 -18.49 2.72
CA HIS A 383 -4.08 -17.84 3.90
C HIS A 383 -3.02 -16.93 4.56
N ILE A 384 -3.47 -15.97 5.36
CA ILE A 384 -2.61 -15.06 6.12
C ILE A 384 -2.54 -15.55 7.56
N ILE A 385 -1.32 -15.71 8.06
CA ILE A 385 -1.06 -16.05 9.47
C ILE A 385 -0.61 -14.77 10.17
N VAL A 386 -1.25 -14.44 11.28
CA VAL A 386 -0.86 -13.31 12.14
C VAL A 386 -0.35 -13.86 13.47
N CYS A 387 0.95 -13.90 13.60
CA CYS A 387 1.67 -14.25 14.82
C CYS A 387 1.67 -13.02 15.75
N LEU A 388 0.76 -12.99 16.72
CA LEU A 388 0.62 -11.86 17.63
C LEU A 388 1.09 -12.23 19.04
N HIS A 389 2.19 -11.61 19.45
CA HIS A 389 2.71 -11.71 20.81
C HIS A 389 2.09 -10.62 21.69
N ALA A 390 1.08 -11.01 22.46
CA ALA A 390 0.38 -10.12 23.39
C ALA A 390 -0.25 -10.93 24.52
N ASP A 391 -0.24 -10.36 25.72
CA ASP A 391 -0.79 -10.96 26.94
C ASP A 391 -2.06 -10.22 27.37
N ASP A 392 -2.77 -10.73 28.37
CA ASP A 392 -4.00 -10.12 28.91
C ASP A 392 -3.81 -8.66 29.37
N THR A 393 -2.62 -8.33 29.91
CA THR A 393 -2.29 -6.98 30.37
C THR A 393 -1.84 -6.03 29.25
N SER A 394 -1.55 -6.55 28.05
CA SER A 394 -1.06 -5.76 26.94
C SER A 394 -2.12 -4.77 26.44
N PRO A 395 -1.73 -3.60 25.88
CA PRO A 395 -2.68 -2.67 25.29
C PRO A 395 -3.19 -3.18 23.93
N THR A 396 -4.46 -2.93 23.61
CA THR A 396 -5.11 -3.38 22.35
C THR A 396 -4.54 -2.68 21.12
N ILE A 397 -3.91 -3.37 20.18
CA ILE A 397 -3.29 -2.78 18.98
C ILE A 397 -4.34 -2.11 18.07
N GLY A 398 -5.54 -2.70 17.94
CA GLY A 398 -6.59 -2.23 17.03
C GLY A 398 -6.63 -2.99 15.71
N LEU A 399 -6.66 -4.32 15.78
CA LEU A 399 -6.58 -5.27 14.67
C LEU A 399 -7.63 -5.05 13.57
N ARG A 400 -8.74 -4.36 13.86
CA ARG A 400 -9.69 -3.89 12.84
C ARG A 400 -8.98 -3.19 11.68
N ASN A 401 -8.03 -2.29 11.97
CA ASN A 401 -7.31 -1.53 10.95
C ASN A 401 -6.41 -2.40 10.05
N PHE A 402 -5.99 -3.57 10.55
CA PHE A 402 -5.25 -4.55 9.75
C PHE A 402 -6.18 -5.33 8.83
N VAL A 403 -7.39 -5.66 9.30
CA VAL A 403 -8.37 -6.48 8.56
C VAL A 403 -9.10 -5.67 7.47
N LEU A 404 -9.36 -4.37 7.69
CA LEU A 404 -10.06 -3.50 6.73
C LEU A 404 -9.55 -3.60 5.29
N PRO A 405 -8.25 -3.38 4.98
CA PRO A 405 -7.74 -3.48 3.61
C PRO A 405 -7.91 -4.89 3.01
N LEU A 406 -7.89 -5.94 3.85
CA LEU A 406 -8.01 -7.35 3.44
C LEU A 406 -9.47 -7.78 3.22
N ARG A 407 -10.44 -6.92 3.52
CA ARG A 407 -11.87 -7.16 3.37
C ARG A 407 -12.55 -6.10 2.51
N ALA A 408 -11.78 -5.31 1.76
CA ALA A 408 -12.31 -4.33 0.84
C ALA A 408 -13.21 -4.96 -0.23
N SER A 409 -14.31 -4.27 -0.58
CA SER A 409 -15.31 -4.75 -1.56
C SER A 409 -14.81 -4.70 -3.02
N SER A 410 -13.60 -4.19 -3.23
CA SER A 410 -12.83 -4.26 -4.48
C SER A 410 -12.29 -5.67 -4.79
N PHE A 411 -12.25 -6.56 -3.79
CA PHE A 411 -11.95 -7.98 -4.00
C PHE A 411 -13.23 -8.76 -4.30
N ARG A 412 -13.10 -9.87 -5.04
CA ARG A 412 -14.18 -10.86 -5.16
C ARG A 412 -14.20 -11.74 -3.91
N ARG A 413 -15.36 -12.32 -3.58
CA ARG A 413 -15.54 -13.12 -2.35
C ARG A 413 -14.54 -14.28 -2.24
N HIS A 414 -14.20 -14.92 -3.36
CA HIS A 414 -13.25 -16.03 -3.44
C HIS A 414 -11.78 -15.59 -3.41
N GLU A 415 -11.48 -14.31 -3.67
CA GLU A 415 -10.13 -13.75 -3.58
C GLU A 415 -9.79 -13.32 -2.13
N LEU A 416 -10.77 -13.32 -1.21
CA LEU A 416 -10.56 -12.91 0.17
C LEU A 416 -9.68 -13.95 0.89
N PRO A 417 -8.50 -13.54 1.40
CA PRO A 417 -7.65 -14.46 2.13
C PRO A 417 -8.26 -14.80 3.49
N THR A 418 -8.21 -16.07 3.87
CA THR A 418 -8.49 -16.50 5.24
C THR A 418 -7.42 -15.93 6.18
N ILE A 419 -7.82 -15.37 7.34
CA ILE A 419 -6.90 -14.81 8.33
C ILE A 419 -6.93 -15.68 9.59
N ILE A 420 -5.76 -16.14 10.02
CA ILE A 420 -5.59 -16.94 11.24
C ILE A 420 -4.72 -16.17 12.23
N PHE A 421 -5.30 -15.77 13.35
CA PHE A 421 -4.57 -15.16 14.46
C PHE A 421 -4.00 -16.24 15.38
N VAL A 422 -2.70 -16.20 15.66
CA VAL A 422 -2.02 -17.07 16.63
C VAL A 422 -1.62 -16.23 17.83
N THR A 423 -2.39 -16.31 18.92
CA THR A 423 -2.24 -15.45 20.10
C THR A 423 -2.93 -16.03 21.34
N ASP A 424 -2.85 -15.32 22.47
CA ASP A 424 -3.58 -15.65 23.69
C ASP A 424 -5.08 -15.31 23.54
N LEU A 425 -5.94 -16.25 23.92
CA LEU A 425 -7.39 -16.05 23.92
C LEU A 425 -7.85 -14.87 24.78
N CYS A 426 -7.18 -14.62 25.92
CA CYS A 426 -7.54 -13.51 26.81
C CYS A 426 -7.34 -12.16 26.11
N TYR A 427 -6.24 -12.02 25.38
CA TYR A 427 -5.95 -10.80 24.62
C TYR A 427 -7.00 -10.57 23.51
N ILE A 428 -7.17 -11.56 22.62
CA ILE A 428 -8.00 -11.39 21.42
C ILE A 428 -9.49 -11.21 21.75
N ARG A 429 -9.97 -11.74 22.88
CA ARG A 429 -11.34 -11.51 23.37
C ARG A 429 -11.66 -10.02 23.55
N ARG A 430 -10.70 -9.19 23.94
CA ARG A 430 -10.89 -7.74 24.08
C ARG A 430 -10.99 -7.00 22.73
N GLU A 431 -10.44 -7.58 21.66
CA GLU A 431 -10.52 -7.01 20.31
C GLU A 431 -11.59 -7.66 19.42
N TRP A 432 -12.13 -8.81 19.83
CA TRP A 432 -13.06 -9.60 19.04
C TRP A 432 -14.33 -8.84 18.66
N ASP A 433 -14.81 -7.94 19.52
CA ASP A 433 -15.99 -7.14 19.28
C ASP A 433 -15.97 -6.47 17.89
N MET A 434 -14.81 -5.88 17.56
CA MET A 434 -14.56 -5.17 16.31
C MET A 434 -14.26 -6.10 15.13
N LEU A 435 -13.86 -7.35 15.40
CA LEU A 435 -13.50 -8.35 14.40
C LEU A 435 -14.68 -9.27 14.02
N SER A 436 -15.67 -9.38 14.91
CA SER A 436 -16.81 -10.30 14.83
C SER A 436 -17.66 -10.12 13.56
N THR A 437 -17.61 -8.94 12.95
CA THR A 437 -18.36 -8.57 11.76
C THR A 437 -17.65 -8.87 10.43
N PHE A 438 -16.45 -9.43 10.47
CA PHE A 438 -15.70 -9.79 9.26
C PHE A 438 -15.72 -11.31 8.98
N PRO A 439 -15.81 -11.71 7.70
CA PRO A 439 -15.79 -13.11 7.31
C PRO A 439 -14.37 -13.71 7.36
N ASP A 440 -14.29 -15.04 7.44
CA ASP A 440 -13.08 -15.87 7.32
C ASP A 440 -11.92 -15.46 8.24
N ILE A 441 -12.27 -15.10 9.48
CA ILE A 441 -11.32 -14.91 10.57
C ILE A 441 -11.39 -16.11 11.50
N TYR A 442 -10.23 -16.69 11.80
CA TYR A 442 -10.05 -17.79 12.74
C TYR A 442 -8.95 -17.46 13.77
N ILE A 443 -9.03 -18.12 14.93
CA ILE A 443 -8.13 -17.90 16.06
C ILE A 443 -7.54 -19.25 16.49
N LEU A 444 -6.23 -19.36 16.53
CA LEU A 444 -5.52 -20.46 17.15
C LEU A 444 -4.98 -20.00 18.51
N ASN A 445 -5.46 -20.63 19.58
CA ASN A 445 -4.95 -20.37 20.92
C ASN A 445 -3.52 -20.91 21.06
N GLY A 446 -2.58 -20.03 21.38
CA GLY A 446 -1.25 -20.43 21.81
C GLY A 446 -0.15 -19.48 21.35
N SER A 447 1.06 -19.72 21.85
CA SER A 447 2.22 -18.88 21.52
C SER A 447 2.66 -19.08 20.06
N PRO A 448 2.90 -18.00 19.30
CA PRO A 448 3.42 -18.08 17.94
C PRO A 448 4.90 -18.55 17.89
N ILE A 449 5.61 -18.50 19.02
CA ILE A 449 6.99 -18.98 19.14
C ILE A 449 7.03 -20.52 19.11
N ASN A 450 5.91 -21.20 19.40
CA ASN A 450 5.86 -22.65 19.33
C ASN A 450 5.76 -23.12 17.86
N PRO A 451 6.79 -23.78 17.29
CA PRO A 451 6.78 -24.22 15.91
C PRO A 451 5.71 -25.28 15.62
N TYR A 452 5.19 -25.97 16.64
CA TYR A 452 4.12 -26.94 16.47
C TYR A 452 2.80 -26.27 16.03
N ASN A 453 2.44 -25.16 16.69
CA ASN A 453 1.22 -24.40 16.39
C ASN A 453 1.22 -23.90 14.94
N LEU A 454 2.36 -23.38 14.48
CA LEU A 454 2.53 -22.89 13.11
C LEU A 454 2.42 -24.00 12.06
N LYS A 455 2.88 -25.21 12.37
CA LYS A 455 2.75 -26.37 11.48
C LYS A 455 1.31 -26.87 11.37
N LEU A 456 0.54 -26.84 12.46
CA LEU A 456 -0.87 -27.28 12.45
C LEU A 456 -1.71 -26.49 11.43
N ILE A 457 -1.42 -25.19 11.29
CA ILE A 457 -2.12 -24.29 10.38
C ILE A 457 -1.48 -24.23 8.98
N SER A 458 -0.58 -25.16 8.64
CA SER A 458 0.06 -25.21 7.31
C SER A 458 0.83 -23.94 6.94
N ILE A 459 1.74 -23.47 7.80
CA ILE A 459 2.58 -22.28 7.54
C ILE A 459 3.33 -22.30 6.19
N HIS A 460 3.61 -23.47 5.61
CA HIS A 460 4.26 -23.57 4.31
C HIS A 460 3.36 -23.18 3.12
N ASP A 461 2.04 -23.29 3.29
CA ASP A 461 1.03 -22.96 2.28
C ASP A 461 0.41 -21.56 2.52
N CYS A 462 0.97 -20.80 3.47
CA CYS A 462 0.50 -19.44 3.75
C CYS A 462 1.01 -18.46 2.69
N ARG A 463 0.19 -17.45 2.40
CA ARG A 463 0.52 -16.33 1.52
C ARG A 463 1.55 -15.41 2.14
N GLN A 464 1.32 -15.07 3.41
CA GLN A 464 2.12 -14.16 4.20
C GLN A 464 1.95 -14.51 5.69
N CYS A 465 3.08 -14.54 6.41
CA CYS A 465 3.11 -14.63 7.86
C CYS A 465 3.55 -13.28 8.45
N VAL A 466 2.66 -12.64 9.19
CA VAL A 466 2.89 -11.34 9.82
C VAL A 466 3.23 -11.55 11.29
N ILE A 467 4.31 -10.94 11.76
CA ILE A 467 4.77 -11.02 13.14
C ILE A 467 4.61 -9.65 13.80
N MET A 468 3.75 -9.61 14.81
CA MET A 468 3.47 -8.42 15.61
C MET A 468 3.67 -8.71 17.08
N SER A 469 4.20 -7.72 17.80
CA SER A 469 4.32 -7.76 19.24
C SER A 469 3.74 -6.49 19.84
N THR A 470 3.05 -6.62 20.97
CA THR A 470 2.87 -5.49 21.87
C THR A 470 4.18 -5.24 22.61
N VAL A 471 4.49 -3.98 22.92
CA VAL A 471 5.69 -3.62 23.68
C VAL A 471 5.59 -4.22 25.08
N ASP A 472 6.55 -5.08 25.44
CA ASP A 472 6.61 -5.73 26.75
C ASP A 472 7.18 -4.74 27.78
N ARG A 473 6.35 -4.38 28.76
CA ARG A 473 6.55 -3.23 29.66
C ARG A 473 7.56 -3.49 30.78
N GLY A 474 8.16 -4.68 30.85
CA GLY A 474 9.04 -5.10 31.94
C GLY A 474 10.54 -4.87 31.73
N ASN A 475 10.99 -4.58 30.51
CA ASN A 475 12.42 -4.47 30.19
C ASN A 475 12.90 -3.02 30.16
N LEU A 476 13.89 -2.71 31.00
CA LEU A 476 14.60 -1.43 31.00
C LEU A 476 15.54 -1.28 29.79
N ASP A 477 15.92 -2.40 29.15
CA ASP A 477 16.84 -2.42 28.03
C ASP A 477 16.11 -2.27 26.69
N THR A 478 16.35 -1.14 26.02
CA THR A 478 15.79 -0.81 24.69
C THR A 478 16.06 -1.91 23.65
N TYR A 479 17.20 -2.58 23.72
CA TYR A 479 17.55 -3.67 22.78
C TYR A 479 16.67 -4.92 22.93
N LEU A 480 16.02 -5.13 24.08
CA LEU A 480 15.20 -6.31 24.34
C LEU A 480 13.72 -6.11 23.99
N VAL A 481 13.32 -4.91 23.56
CA VAL A 481 11.93 -4.57 23.22
C VAL A 481 11.36 -5.51 22.15
N ASP A 482 12.13 -5.84 21.11
CA ASP A 482 11.67 -6.67 19.99
C ASP A 482 12.01 -8.17 20.13
N LYS A 483 12.39 -8.62 21.33
CA LYS A 483 12.83 -10.01 21.58
C LYS A 483 11.85 -11.04 21.01
N SER A 484 10.56 -10.90 21.30
CA SER A 484 9.54 -11.87 20.89
C SER A 484 9.33 -11.89 19.36
N SER A 485 9.34 -10.73 18.71
CA SER A 485 9.27 -10.61 17.25
C SER A 485 10.46 -11.29 16.58
N VAL A 486 11.68 -11.01 17.06
CA VAL A 486 12.91 -11.59 16.52
C VAL A 486 12.94 -13.11 16.73
N LEU A 487 12.61 -13.61 17.92
CA LEU A 487 12.57 -15.05 18.20
C LEU A 487 11.54 -15.79 17.35
N CYS A 488 10.37 -15.19 17.13
CA CYS A 488 9.35 -15.75 16.24
C CYS A 488 9.86 -15.82 14.78
N ALA A 489 10.49 -14.75 14.28
CA ALA A 489 11.06 -14.71 12.94
C ALA A 489 12.13 -15.80 12.74
N LEU A 490 13.04 -15.94 13.71
CA LEU A 490 14.07 -16.99 13.69
C LEU A 490 13.45 -18.40 13.73
N THR A 491 12.38 -18.60 14.49
CA THR A 491 11.67 -19.88 14.57
C THR A 491 11.07 -20.26 13.22
N ILE A 492 10.41 -19.32 12.53
CA ILE A 492 9.85 -19.56 11.20
C ILE A 492 10.96 -19.88 10.19
N ARG A 493 12.09 -19.16 10.25
CA ARG A 493 13.27 -19.44 9.42
C ARG A 493 13.83 -20.84 9.67
N GLN A 494 13.85 -21.31 10.92
CA GLN A 494 14.26 -22.68 11.22
C GLN A 494 13.29 -23.73 10.64
N ILE A 495 11.97 -23.48 10.68
CA ILE A 495 10.96 -24.35 10.06
C ILE A 495 11.23 -24.45 8.55
N GLN A 496 11.47 -23.32 7.91
CA GLN A 496 11.80 -23.23 6.49
C GLN A 496 13.07 -24.03 6.12
N MET A 497 14.16 -23.83 6.86
CA MET A 497 15.44 -24.50 6.59
C MET A 497 15.36 -26.02 6.77
N LYS A 498 14.60 -26.52 7.75
CA LYS A 498 14.41 -27.97 7.96
C LYS A 498 13.71 -28.64 6.77
N ARG A 499 12.73 -27.98 6.14
CA ARG A 499 12.03 -28.50 4.96
C ARG A 499 12.92 -28.51 3.72
N VAL A 500 13.74 -27.46 3.52
CA VAL A 500 14.72 -27.39 2.43
C VAL A 500 15.81 -28.47 2.56
N GLY A 501 16.33 -28.69 3.78
CA GLY A 501 17.36 -29.70 4.04
C GLY A 501 16.89 -31.14 3.76
N LEU A 502 15.64 -31.47 4.10
CA LEU A 502 15.04 -32.77 3.79
C LEU A 502 15.00 -33.02 2.27
N LEU A 503 14.55 -32.04 1.48
CA LEU A 503 14.44 -32.18 0.02
C LEU A 503 15.81 -32.32 -0.67
N SER A 504 16.85 -31.66 -0.15
CA SER A 504 18.22 -31.82 -0.64
C SER A 504 18.81 -33.21 -0.37
N GLN A 505 18.46 -33.86 0.75
CA GLN A 505 18.88 -35.24 1.03
C GLN A 505 18.22 -36.25 0.07
N TYR A 506 16.93 -36.08 -0.26
CA TYR A 506 16.24 -36.95 -1.21
C TYR A 506 16.81 -36.86 -2.64
N SER A 507 17.38 -35.73 -3.03
CA SER A 507 18.02 -35.57 -4.35
C SER A 507 19.39 -36.27 -4.43
N LEU A 508 20.07 -36.50 -3.30
CA LEU A 508 21.39 -37.15 -3.24
C LEU A 508 21.31 -38.68 -3.07
N THR A 509 20.26 -39.20 -2.42
CA THR A 509 20.04 -40.65 -2.29
C THR A 509 19.31 -41.18 -3.52
N GLY A 510 20.04 -41.46 -4.60
CA GLY A 510 19.53 -41.94 -5.90
C GLY A 510 18.85 -43.32 -5.86
N ARG A 511 17.73 -43.47 -5.15
CA ARG A 511 16.85 -44.64 -5.15
C ARG A 511 15.39 -44.21 -5.13
N GLY A 512 14.95 -43.60 -6.21
CA GLY A 512 13.55 -43.35 -6.49
C GLY A 512 13.40 -42.75 -7.88
N ARG A 513 12.92 -43.54 -8.84
CA ARG A 513 12.44 -43.03 -10.13
C ARG A 513 11.19 -42.19 -9.86
N VAL A 514 11.36 -40.92 -9.53
CA VAL A 514 10.29 -39.92 -9.59
C VAL A 514 10.48 -39.16 -10.89
N ASN A 515 9.45 -39.18 -11.74
CA ASN A 515 9.43 -38.60 -13.07
C ASN A 515 10.04 -37.19 -13.12
N GLN A 516 10.99 -37.01 -14.03
CA GLN A 516 11.67 -35.75 -14.39
C GLN A 516 10.75 -34.68 -15.02
N TYR A 517 9.43 -34.75 -14.84
CA TYR A 517 8.46 -33.82 -15.44
C TYR A 517 7.90 -32.77 -14.46
N ILE A 518 8.34 -32.75 -13.19
CA ILE A 518 8.07 -31.63 -12.30
C ILE A 518 9.25 -30.66 -12.45
N THR A 519 9.07 -29.65 -13.29
CA THR A 519 9.99 -28.52 -13.41
C THR A 519 10.38 -28.02 -12.02
N GLY A 520 11.69 -27.97 -11.74
CA GLY A 520 12.25 -27.60 -10.43
C GLY A 520 11.82 -26.23 -9.88
N THR A 521 11.10 -25.43 -10.68
CA THR A 521 10.54 -24.13 -10.30
C THR A 521 9.24 -24.23 -9.49
N LYS A 522 8.39 -25.25 -9.69
CA LYS A 522 7.15 -25.44 -8.91
C LYS A 522 7.43 -25.94 -7.48
N LEU A 523 8.38 -26.88 -7.32
CA LEU A 523 8.79 -27.44 -6.02
C LEU A 523 9.53 -26.43 -5.13
N LEU A 524 10.25 -25.46 -5.72
CA LEU A 524 10.95 -24.43 -4.95
C LEU A 524 10.01 -23.31 -4.49
N ARG A 525 8.99 -22.94 -5.29
CA ARG A 525 7.95 -21.94 -4.89
C ARG A 525 7.15 -22.36 -3.67
N GLN A 526 6.95 -23.67 -3.44
CA GLN A 526 6.14 -24.20 -2.35
C GLN A 526 6.84 -24.29 -0.98
N ASN A 527 8.04 -23.73 -0.82
CA ASN A 527 8.83 -23.90 0.42
C ASN A 527 9.28 -22.60 1.08
N TRP A 528 9.25 -21.46 0.37
CA TRP A 528 9.68 -20.18 0.94
C TRP A 528 8.51 -19.52 1.69
N ILE A 529 8.71 -19.22 2.98
CA ILE A 529 7.68 -18.57 3.79
C ILE A 529 7.91 -17.06 3.71
N ASN A 530 6.95 -16.33 3.13
CA ASN A 530 6.99 -14.87 3.15
C ASN A 530 6.67 -14.39 4.56
N THR A 531 7.61 -13.67 5.18
CA THR A 531 7.46 -13.13 6.53
C THR A 531 7.50 -11.61 6.50
N LEU A 532 6.72 -10.96 7.36
CA LEU A 532 6.78 -9.53 7.63
C LEU A 532 6.87 -9.33 9.14
N THR A 533 8.01 -8.85 9.62
CA THR A 533 8.31 -8.67 11.04
C THR A 533 8.22 -7.20 11.40
N THR A 534 7.38 -6.87 12.37
CA THR A 534 7.33 -5.51 12.93
C THR A 534 8.38 -5.33 14.03
N LEU A 535 9.04 -4.19 14.01
CA LEU A 535 10.09 -3.80 14.95
C LEU A 535 9.80 -2.42 15.52
N THR A 536 10.08 -2.25 16.81
CA THR A 536 10.02 -0.96 17.49
C THR A 536 11.34 -0.23 17.32
N ILE A 537 12.46 -0.96 17.42
CA ILE A 537 13.81 -0.41 17.34
C ILE A 537 14.45 -0.79 16.00
N ASP A 538 14.82 0.23 15.22
CA ASP A 538 15.45 0.09 13.90
C ASP A 538 16.70 -0.80 13.92
N SER A 539 17.57 -0.66 14.92
CA SER A 539 18.83 -1.42 15.00
C SER A 539 18.62 -2.92 15.18
N ASN A 540 17.45 -3.37 15.65
CA ASN A 540 17.17 -4.79 15.86
C ASN A 540 16.95 -5.56 14.56
N VAL A 541 16.82 -4.86 13.42
CA VAL A 541 16.67 -5.48 12.09
C VAL A 541 17.79 -6.45 11.74
N GLN A 542 19.00 -6.21 12.25
CA GLN A 542 20.17 -7.08 12.05
C GLN A 542 19.97 -8.50 12.62
N TYR A 543 19.08 -8.68 13.59
CA TYR A 543 18.82 -9.98 14.22
C TYR A 543 17.72 -10.79 13.50
N VAL A 544 16.90 -10.13 12.66
CA VAL A 544 15.82 -10.80 11.92
C VAL A 544 16.40 -11.75 10.87
N GLU A 545 17.50 -11.36 10.22
CA GLU A 545 18.15 -12.18 9.19
C GLU A 545 19.63 -12.43 9.47
N GLN A 546 19.95 -13.66 9.85
CA GLN A 546 21.33 -14.14 9.98
C GLN A 546 21.88 -14.53 8.59
N GLY A 547 22.99 -13.92 8.16
CA GLY A 547 23.74 -14.31 6.97
C GLY A 547 24.09 -13.18 5.99
N HIS A 548 23.48 -12.00 6.12
CA HIS A 548 23.81 -10.83 5.29
C HIS A 548 24.85 -9.96 5.99
N THR A 549 25.94 -9.66 5.29
CA THR A 549 26.97 -8.74 5.76
C THR A 549 26.57 -7.30 5.46
N ASP A 550 25.47 -6.84 6.04
CA ASP A 550 25.16 -5.41 6.05
C ASP A 550 26.23 -4.71 6.91
N GLU A 551 26.75 -3.57 6.46
CA GLU A 551 27.74 -2.80 7.22
C GLU A 551 27.16 -2.36 8.57
N VAL A 552 28.01 -2.39 9.60
CA VAL A 552 27.71 -1.75 10.88
C VAL A 552 27.45 -0.26 10.59
N ASP A 553 26.31 0.28 11.03
CA ASP A 553 25.84 1.67 10.83
C ASP A 553 25.06 1.98 9.53
N LEU A 554 24.58 0.98 8.80
CA LEU A 554 23.65 1.21 7.69
C LEU A 554 22.30 1.75 8.19
N GLN A 555 21.76 2.80 7.54
CA GLN A 555 20.42 3.31 7.85
C GLN A 555 19.36 2.24 7.58
N PHE A 556 18.36 2.11 8.47
CA PHE A 556 17.33 1.06 8.42
C PHE A 556 16.72 0.86 7.03
N PHE A 557 16.35 1.94 6.35
CA PHE A 557 15.70 1.85 5.03
C PHE A 557 16.60 1.29 3.91
N LEU A 558 17.91 1.17 4.12
CA LEU A 558 18.86 0.58 3.17
C LEU A 558 19.18 -0.89 3.47
N THR A 559 18.72 -1.40 4.61
CA THR A 559 18.96 -2.79 5.02
C THR A 559 18.19 -3.75 4.12
N THR A 560 18.76 -4.94 3.95
CA THR A 560 18.16 -5.97 3.07
C THR A 560 16.76 -6.40 3.55
N PRO A 561 16.48 -6.59 4.86
CA PRO A 561 15.14 -6.96 5.33
C PRO A 561 14.09 -5.88 5.05
N PHE A 562 14.45 -4.60 5.16
CA PHE A 562 13.52 -3.52 4.82
C PHE A 562 13.29 -3.43 3.31
N ALA A 563 14.36 -3.46 2.50
CA ALA A 563 14.27 -3.37 1.04
C ALA A 563 13.54 -4.55 0.39
N SER A 564 13.55 -5.72 1.04
CA SER A 564 12.75 -6.89 0.64
C SER A 564 11.33 -6.88 1.19
N GLY A 565 10.99 -5.97 2.09
CA GLY A 565 9.68 -5.93 2.73
C GLY A 565 9.44 -7.05 3.75
N THR A 566 10.51 -7.62 4.32
CA THR A 566 10.40 -8.61 5.41
C THR A 566 10.47 -7.98 6.80
N ALA A 567 10.91 -6.72 6.90
CA ALA A 567 10.91 -5.94 8.14
C ALA A 567 10.19 -4.59 7.98
N PHE A 568 9.45 -4.20 9.01
CA PHE A 568 8.76 -2.90 9.10
C PHE A 568 9.03 -2.28 10.48
N ALA A 569 9.51 -1.04 10.52
CA ALA A 569 9.77 -0.33 11.77
C ALA A 569 8.76 0.80 12.02
N ASP A 570 8.54 1.15 13.28
CA ASP A 570 7.61 2.24 13.65
C ASP A 570 8.16 3.65 13.37
N SER A 571 9.48 3.80 13.29
CA SER A 571 10.20 5.05 12.97
C SER A 571 9.86 5.57 11.56
N VAL A 572 9.58 4.66 10.64
CA VAL A 572 9.20 4.93 9.25
C VAL A 572 7.98 5.83 9.15
N LEU A 573 7.03 5.70 10.08
CA LEU A 573 5.80 6.48 10.09
C LEU A 573 6.04 7.96 10.41
N ASP A 574 7.19 8.31 11.01
CA ASP A 574 7.57 9.72 11.24
C ASP A 574 7.89 10.44 9.93
N CYS A 575 8.28 9.70 8.88
CA CYS A 575 8.45 10.27 7.55
C CYS A 575 7.13 10.82 7.00
N ILE A 576 5.99 10.18 7.33
CA ILE A 576 4.67 10.61 6.89
C ILE A 576 4.32 11.97 7.52
N LEU A 577 4.67 12.21 8.79
CA LEU A 577 4.47 13.50 9.44
C LEU A 577 5.22 14.62 8.70
N SER A 578 6.46 14.35 8.28
CA SER A 578 7.23 15.33 7.50
C SER A 578 6.60 15.60 6.14
N CYS A 579 6.06 14.57 5.47
CA CYS A 579 5.40 14.73 4.18
C CYS A 579 4.09 15.52 4.32
N ALA A 580 3.28 15.20 5.32
CA ALA A 580 2.03 15.89 5.66
C ALA A 580 2.23 17.39 5.86
N TYR A 581 3.33 17.80 6.52
CA TYR A 581 3.66 19.21 6.68
C TYR A 581 3.74 19.97 5.35
N TYR A 582 4.36 19.37 4.32
CA TYR A 582 4.48 20.02 3.00
C TYR A 582 3.27 19.78 2.09
N ASN A 583 2.66 18.60 2.17
CA ASN A 583 1.55 18.17 1.32
C ASN A 583 0.35 17.81 2.21
N VAL A 584 -0.60 18.74 2.36
CA VAL A 584 -1.79 18.59 3.22
C VAL A 584 -2.61 17.34 2.87
N ASN A 585 -2.66 16.97 1.58
CA ASN A 585 -3.47 15.85 1.11
C ASN A 585 -2.71 14.52 1.05
N ALA A 586 -1.43 14.46 1.47
CA ALA A 586 -0.61 13.25 1.36
C ALA A 586 -1.16 12.09 2.20
N VAL A 587 -1.63 12.36 3.42
CA VAL A 587 -2.20 11.33 4.30
C VAL A 587 -3.56 10.86 3.77
N ASN A 588 -4.37 11.76 3.21
CA ASN A 588 -5.64 11.41 2.59
C ASN A 588 -5.44 10.52 1.35
N LEU A 589 -4.43 10.83 0.52
CA LEU A 589 -4.03 9.96 -0.58
C LEU A 589 -3.63 8.57 -0.07
N LEU A 590 -2.78 8.50 0.97
CA LEU A 590 -2.34 7.24 1.55
C LEU A 590 -3.53 6.42 2.07
N ARG A 591 -4.43 7.05 2.84
CA ARG A 591 -5.67 6.44 3.32
C ARG A 591 -6.50 5.88 2.17
N ASN A 592 -6.62 6.63 1.08
CA ASN A 592 -7.35 6.18 -0.10
C ASN A 592 -6.70 4.97 -0.78
N ILE A 593 -5.37 4.89 -0.81
CA ILE A 593 -4.66 3.72 -1.34
C ILE A 593 -4.79 2.51 -0.41
N LEU A 594 -4.76 2.72 0.91
CA LEU A 594 -4.83 1.63 1.89
C LEU A 594 -6.22 1.00 1.97
N VAL A 595 -7.25 1.83 2.10
CA VAL A 595 -8.61 1.38 2.47
C VAL A 595 -9.58 1.52 1.29
N GLY A 596 -9.13 2.11 0.17
CA GLY A 596 -9.96 2.34 -1.00
C GLY A 596 -10.88 3.54 -0.82
N GLY A 597 -10.47 4.59 -0.12
CA GLY A 597 -11.31 5.76 0.16
C GLY A 597 -11.93 5.70 1.54
N ILE A 598 -11.96 6.85 2.22
CA ILE A 598 -12.67 7.02 3.49
C ILE A 598 -13.83 7.96 3.23
N ASP A 599 -15.05 7.44 3.34
CA ASP A 599 -16.27 8.24 3.35
C ASP A 599 -16.44 8.87 4.74
N VAL A 600 -17.14 9.99 4.83
CA VAL A 600 -17.44 10.66 6.10
C VAL A 600 -18.19 9.71 7.04
N GLU A 601 -19.14 8.93 6.50
CA GLU A 601 -19.86 7.90 7.26
C GLU A 601 -18.91 6.82 7.82
N LEU A 602 -17.93 6.39 7.02
CA LEU A 602 -16.95 5.40 7.46
C LEU A 602 -16.06 5.96 8.57
N GLU A 603 -15.64 7.22 8.44
CA GLU A 603 -14.83 7.91 9.44
C GLU A 603 -15.55 8.01 10.77
N ASP A 604 -16.84 8.38 10.76
CA ASP A 604 -17.68 8.43 11.96
C ASP A 604 -17.81 7.06 12.62
N ILE A 605 -18.14 6.00 11.86
CA ILE A 605 -18.28 4.63 12.39
C ILE A 605 -16.98 4.16 13.05
N LEU A 606 -15.85 4.38 12.38
CA LEU A 606 -14.54 3.96 12.88
C LEU A 606 -14.17 4.75 14.13
N ALA A 607 -14.49 6.03 14.17
CA ALA A 607 -14.07 6.93 15.23
C ALA A 607 -14.97 6.78 16.48
N GLU A 608 -16.25 6.44 16.31
CA GLU A 608 -17.16 6.05 17.40
C GLU A 608 -16.83 4.65 17.97
N GLY A 609 -16.00 3.87 17.27
CA GLY A 609 -15.74 2.48 17.62
C GLY A 609 -17.00 1.61 17.49
N LYS A 610 -17.93 1.96 16.60
CA LYS A 610 -19.11 1.14 16.36
C LYS A 610 -18.78 -0.05 15.46
N ARG A 611 -19.50 -1.15 15.67
CA ARG A 611 -19.51 -2.29 14.75
C ARG A 611 -20.11 -1.86 13.42
N PHE A 612 -19.64 -2.48 12.34
CA PHE A 612 -20.31 -2.32 11.05
C PHE A 612 -21.73 -2.89 11.09
N THR A 613 -22.61 -2.28 10.32
CA THR A 613 -23.98 -2.75 10.13
C THR A 613 -24.16 -3.17 8.68
N GLN A 614 -25.22 -3.94 8.40
CA GLN A 614 -25.49 -4.48 7.07
C GLN A 614 -25.88 -3.39 6.07
N CYS A 615 -25.43 -3.53 4.82
CA CYS A 615 -25.89 -2.70 3.70
C CYS A 615 -27.40 -2.83 3.49
N LYS A 616 -28.08 -1.69 3.26
CA LYS A 616 -29.53 -1.63 3.04
C LYS A 616 -29.93 -1.20 1.62
N SER A 617 -29.05 -0.54 0.87
CA SER A 617 -29.38 0.04 -0.44
C SER A 617 -28.44 -0.44 -1.56
N PRO A 618 -28.97 -0.68 -2.78
CA PRO A 618 -28.16 -1.12 -3.92
C PRO A 618 -27.30 0.00 -4.54
N GLU A 619 -27.62 1.28 -4.31
CA GLU A 619 -26.84 2.43 -4.82
C GLU A 619 -25.40 2.43 -4.28
N MET A 620 -25.18 1.91 -3.06
CA MET A 620 -23.86 1.77 -2.46
C MET A 620 -22.95 0.80 -3.23
N PHE A 621 -23.51 -0.04 -4.11
CA PHE A 621 -22.74 -0.95 -4.95
C PHE A 621 -21.88 -0.23 -6.01
N GLN A 622 -22.28 0.97 -6.44
CA GLN A 622 -21.49 1.76 -7.38
C GLN A 622 -20.17 2.24 -6.77
N LYS A 623 -20.13 2.42 -5.44
CA LYS A 623 -18.91 2.72 -4.69
C LYS A 623 -17.89 1.59 -4.75
N ARG A 624 -18.18 0.40 -5.30
CA ARG A 624 -17.20 -0.71 -5.41
C ARG A 624 -16.17 -0.53 -6.53
N LYS A 625 -16.45 0.33 -7.51
CA LYS A 625 -15.61 0.62 -8.68
C LYS A 625 -14.38 1.44 -8.28
N ARG A 626 -13.42 0.81 -7.60
CA ARG A 626 -12.21 1.47 -7.07
C ARG A 626 -10.93 0.78 -7.52
N ALA A 627 -9.87 1.58 -7.56
CA ALA A 627 -8.52 1.10 -7.77
C ALA A 627 -8.09 0.22 -6.60
N ARG A 628 -7.46 -0.92 -6.91
CA ARG A 628 -6.77 -1.76 -5.94
C ARG A 628 -5.33 -1.96 -6.35
N VAL A 629 -4.45 -2.06 -5.35
CA VAL A 629 -3.06 -2.47 -5.56
C VAL A 629 -3.02 -3.99 -5.66
N ALA A 630 -2.33 -4.49 -6.68
CA ALA A 630 -2.06 -5.91 -6.85
C ALA A 630 -0.61 -6.14 -7.23
N LEU A 631 -0.14 -7.36 -6.97
CA LEU A 631 1.17 -7.83 -7.39
C LEU A 631 0.96 -8.93 -8.44
N VAL A 632 1.32 -8.64 -9.69
CA VAL A 632 1.05 -9.53 -10.83
C VAL A 632 2.36 -10.07 -11.39
N ALA A 633 2.40 -11.36 -11.71
CA ALA A 633 3.57 -11.94 -12.38
C ALA A 633 3.67 -11.38 -13.81
N ILE A 634 4.87 -11.01 -14.25
CA ILE A 634 5.05 -10.41 -15.60
C ILE A 634 4.57 -11.34 -16.71
N CYS A 635 4.69 -12.66 -16.54
CA CYS A 635 4.21 -13.65 -17.50
C CYS A 635 2.68 -13.63 -17.69
N ASN A 636 1.92 -13.06 -16.75
CA ASN A 636 0.47 -12.90 -16.91
C ASN A 636 0.14 -11.65 -17.73
N LEU A 637 1.02 -10.64 -17.73
CA LEU A 637 0.87 -9.41 -18.50
C LEU A 637 1.42 -9.58 -19.92
N ILE A 638 2.55 -10.26 -20.04
CA ILE A 638 3.24 -10.54 -21.31
C ILE A 638 3.57 -12.03 -21.33
N PRO A 639 2.64 -12.87 -21.82
CA PRO A 639 2.83 -14.33 -21.87
C PRO A 639 4.04 -14.74 -22.71
N ASP A 640 4.31 -14.01 -23.80
CA ASP A 640 5.35 -14.32 -24.79
C ASP A 640 6.73 -13.68 -24.47
N ILE A 641 7.00 -13.35 -23.20
CA ILE A 641 8.24 -12.65 -22.82
C ILE A 641 9.53 -13.39 -23.25
N ASP A 642 9.51 -14.73 -23.26
CA ASP A 642 10.68 -15.55 -23.61
C ASP A 642 10.86 -15.76 -25.12
N THR A 643 9.79 -15.64 -25.90
CA THR A 643 9.77 -15.95 -27.35
C THR A 643 9.99 -14.73 -28.21
N ARG A 644 9.95 -13.53 -27.62
CA ARG A 644 10.22 -12.26 -28.33
C ARG A 644 11.70 -12.12 -28.68
N SER A 645 11.96 -11.60 -29.88
CA SER A 645 13.31 -11.24 -30.33
C SER A 645 13.89 -10.08 -29.55
N ASP A 646 13.04 -9.13 -29.16
CA ASP A 646 13.44 -7.90 -28.48
C ASP A 646 13.19 -7.99 -26.98
N PRO A 647 14.15 -7.57 -26.14
CA PRO A 647 14.01 -7.63 -24.69
C PRO A 647 12.90 -6.67 -24.23
N VAL A 648 12.01 -7.16 -23.37
CA VAL A 648 10.96 -6.33 -22.77
C VAL A 648 11.59 -5.33 -21.80
N THR A 649 11.38 -4.04 -22.06
CA THR A 649 11.79 -2.93 -21.19
C THR A 649 10.64 -2.49 -20.29
N PHE A 650 10.96 -1.79 -19.20
CA PHE A 650 9.95 -1.19 -18.33
C PHE A 650 9.00 -0.24 -19.07
N SER A 651 9.51 0.55 -20.02
CA SER A 651 8.69 1.42 -20.87
C SER A 651 7.66 0.65 -21.69
N SER A 652 8.07 -0.44 -22.34
CA SER A 652 7.15 -1.30 -23.10
C SER A 652 6.08 -1.93 -22.20
N LEU A 653 6.46 -2.40 -21.02
CA LEU A 653 5.54 -2.97 -20.04
C LEU A 653 4.53 -1.93 -19.55
N PHE A 654 4.97 -0.71 -19.25
CA PHE A 654 4.09 0.36 -18.79
C PHE A 654 3.04 0.71 -19.85
N CYS A 655 3.46 0.93 -21.10
CA CYS A 655 2.53 1.23 -22.19
C CYS A 655 1.55 0.08 -22.45
N ILE A 656 2.04 -1.17 -22.53
CA ILE A 656 1.17 -2.35 -22.74
C ILE A 656 0.15 -2.49 -21.60
N SER A 657 0.60 -2.36 -20.34
CA SER A 657 -0.27 -2.50 -19.17
C SER A 657 -1.35 -1.42 -19.13
N LEU A 658 -1.00 -0.19 -19.52
CA LEU A 658 -1.93 0.93 -19.49
C LEU A 658 -2.94 0.88 -20.66
N GLU A 659 -2.50 0.53 -21.86
CA GLU A 659 -3.33 0.49 -23.06
C GLU A 659 -4.24 -0.74 -23.08
N TYR A 660 -3.70 -1.95 -22.83
CA TYR A 660 -4.44 -3.21 -22.98
C TYR A 660 -5.16 -3.64 -21.70
N HIS A 661 -4.52 -3.46 -20.55
CA HIS A 661 -5.04 -3.98 -19.28
C HIS A 661 -5.68 -2.90 -18.41
N ARG A 662 -5.58 -1.62 -18.78
CA ARG A 662 -5.99 -0.48 -17.95
C ARG A 662 -5.39 -0.62 -16.54
N MET A 663 -4.07 -0.76 -16.47
CA MET A 663 -3.34 -0.83 -15.20
C MET A 663 -2.16 0.12 -15.21
N VAL A 664 -1.96 0.82 -14.09
CA VAL A 664 -0.78 1.65 -13.88
C VAL A 664 0.29 0.84 -13.16
N VAL A 665 1.44 0.67 -13.79
CA VAL A 665 2.60 -0.02 -13.21
C VAL A 665 3.36 0.94 -12.31
N MET A 666 3.46 0.63 -11.02
CA MET A 666 4.18 1.44 -10.02
C MET A 666 5.67 1.05 -9.91
N GLY A 667 5.98 -0.23 -10.07
CA GLY A 667 7.33 -0.75 -9.88
C GLY A 667 7.42 -2.26 -10.01
N ILE A 668 8.59 -2.80 -9.66
CA ILE A 668 8.94 -4.21 -9.82
C ILE A 668 9.36 -4.78 -8.46
N TYR A 669 9.06 -6.05 -8.23
CA TYR A 669 9.52 -6.84 -7.10
C TYR A 669 10.37 -8.00 -7.63
N ARG A 670 11.68 -7.75 -7.74
CA ARG A 670 12.64 -8.60 -8.46
C ARG A 670 13.44 -9.48 -7.52
N LEU A 671 13.70 -10.72 -7.94
CA LEU A 671 14.54 -11.65 -7.17
C LEU A 671 15.94 -11.08 -6.92
N LEU A 672 16.39 -11.13 -5.66
CA LEU A 672 17.71 -10.66 -5.25
C LEU A 672 18.82 -11.44 -5.97
N ASP A 673 18.67 -12.75 -6.11
CA ASP A 673 19.62 -13.59 -6.84
C ASP A 673 19.86 -13.16 -8.29
N VAL A 674 18.81 -12.70 -8.98
CA VAL A 674 18.93 -12.19 -10.35
C VAL A 674 19.76 -10.91 -10.38
N LEU A 675 19.59 -10.04 -9.38
CA LEU A 675 20.37 -8.80 -9.26
C LEU A 675 21.84 -9.09 -8.91
N LEU A 676 22.11 -10.06 -8.03
CA LEU A 676 23.46 -10.47 -7.64
C LEU A 676 24.21 -11.16 -8.79
N LYS A 677 23.55 -12.03 -9.57
CA LYS A 677 24.17 -12.70 -10.73
C LYS A 677 24.57 -11.75 -11.85
N ARG A 678 23.95 -10.57 -11.94
CA ARG A 678 24.33 -9.52 -12.91
C ARG A 678 25.59 -8.76 -12.50
N ASP A 679 26.09 -8.96 -11.28
CA ASP A 679 27.30 -8.32 -10.79
C ASP A 679 28.56 -9.08 -11.28
N PRO A 680 29.45 -8.45 -12.07
CA PRO A 680 30.70 -9.05 -12.48
C PRO A 680 31.66 -9.36 -11.31
N ASN A 681 31.48 -8.72 -10.14
CA ASN A 681 32.32 -8.93 -8.96
C ASN A 681 31.79 -10.02 -8.01
N TRP A 682 30.62 -10.61 -8.29
CA TRP A 682 30.02 -11.62 -7.42
C TRP A 682 30.80 -12.95 -7.46
N LYS A 683 31.60 -13.19 -6.42
CA LYS A 683 32.28 -14.48 -6.19
C LYS A 683 31.27 -15.43 -5.55
N GLY A 684 30.57 -16.22 -6.38
CA GLY A 684 29.43 -17.09 -6.04
C GLY A 684 29.66 -18.19 -4.99
N ASN A 685 30.12 -17.83 -3.79
CA ASN A 685 30.41 -18.76 -2.70
C ASN A 685 29.26 -18.93 -1.70
N GLN A 686 28.14 -18.23 -1.87
CA GLN A 686 26.94 -18.48 -1.08
C GLN A 686 25.89 -19.11 -1.99
N SER A 687 25.57 -20.38 -1.75
CA SER A 687 24.38 -21.03 -2.31
C SER A 687 23.15 -20.41 -1.66
N ILE A 688 22.82 -19.18 -2.01
CA ILE A 688 21.60 -18.56 -1.52
C ILE A 688 20.49 -19.07 -2.45
N ASN A 689 19.85 -20.17 -2.06
CA ASN A 689 18.53 -20.53 -2.57
C ASN A 689 17.48 -19.56 -1.94
N ASP A 690 17.76 -18.25 -1.86
CA ASP A 690 16.82 -17.27 -1.33
C ASP A 690 15.88 -16.85 -2.45
N GLN A 691 14.59 -17.17 -2.29
CA GLN A 691 13.55 -16.60 -3.14
C GLN A 691 13.21 -15.15 -2.75
N LYS A 692 14.15 -14.45 -2.09
CA LYS A 692 13.97 -13.06 -1.68
C LYS A 692 13.90 -12.16 -2.88
N ARG A 693 13.06 -11.15 -2.76
CA ARG A 693 12.85 -10.14 -3.79
C ARG A 693 13.08 -8.75 -3.17
N ILE A 694 13.52 -7.81 -3.99
CA ILE A 694 13.73 -6.41 -3.61
C ILE A 694 12.71 -5.55 -4.34
N VAL A 695 12.17 -4.58 -3.62
CA VAL A 695 11.25 -3.56 -4.15
C VAL A 695 12.04 -2.56 -4.99
N ILE A 696 11.70 -2.41 -6.26
CA ILE A 696 12.27 -1.39 -7.15
C ILE A 696 11.12 -0.52 -7.64
N TYR A 697 11.01 0.67 -7.06
CA TYR A 697 9.97 1.62 -7.43
C TYR A 697 10.40 2.46 -8.64
N TYR A 698 9.50 2.60 -9.62
CA TYR A 698 9.68 3.36 -10.87
C TYR A 698 11.11 3.28 -11.47
N PRO A 699 11.53 2.10 -11.96
CA PRO A 699 12.84 1.92 -12.58
C PRO A 699 12.99 2.77 -13.86
N PRO A 700 14.23 2.98 -14.35
CA PRO A 700 14.45 3.67 -15.61
C PRO A 700 13.70 3.04 -16.79
N TYR A 701 13.40 3.85 -17.81
CA TYR A 701 12.62 3.45 -18.99
C TYR A 701 13.14 2.22 -19.70
N ASP A 702 14.44 2.21 -19.98
CA ASP A 702 15.10 1.14 -20.73
C ASP A 702 15.50 -0.04 -19.84
N TYR A 703 14.99 -0.10 -18.61
CA TYR A 703 15.31 -1.17 -17.68
C TYR A 703 14.76 -2.51 -18.17
N HIS A 704 15.65 -3.48 -18.38
CA HIS A 704 15.27 -4.80 -18.85
C HIS A 704 14.54 -5.62 -17.79
N MET A 705 13.38 -6.13 -18.18
CA MET A 705 12.52 -7.00 -17.39
C MET A 705 13.02 -8.45 -17.40
N ASP A 706 12.69 -9.22 -16.37
CA ASP A 706 13.04 -10.63 -16.24
C ASP A 706 11.75 -11.44 -16.05
N ARG A 707 11.67 -12.66 -16.62
CA ARG A 707 10.46 -13.52 -16.53
C ARG A 707 10.03 -13.78 -15.08
N THR A 708 11.00 -13.80 -14.17
CA THR A 708 10.73 -14.06 -12.75
C THR A 708 10.17 -12.85 -12.01
N ASP A 709 10.09 -11.67 -12.63
CA ASP A 709 9.62 -10.46 -11.98
C ASP A 709 8.13 -10.50 -11.61
N MET A 710 7.84 -9.92 -10.47
CA MET A 710 6.50 -9.54 -10.07
C MET A 710 6.37 -8.02 -10.21
N VAL A 711 5.22 -7.53 -10.64
CA VAL A 711 4.99 -6.14 -11.00
C VAL A 711 3.92 -5.57 -10.09
N TYR A 712 4.21 -4.45 -9.42
CA TYR A 712 3.21 -3.72 -8.65
C TYR A 712 2.34 -2.94 -9.61
N VAL A 713 1.04 -3.21 -9.60
CA VAL A 713 0.07 -2.56 -10.45
C VAL A 713 -1.07 -1.98 -9.62
N MET A 714 -1.57 -0.82 -10.05
CA MET A 714 -2.90 -0.36 -9.67
C MET A 714 -3.86 -0.74 -10.79
N GLN A 715 -4.89 -1.51 -10.43
CA GLN A 715 -5.89 -2.02 -11.37
C GLN A 715 -7.29 -1.69 -10.87
N HIS A 716 -8.24 -1.54 -11.78
CA HIS A 716 -9.65 -1.44 -11.41
C HIS A 716 -10.21 -2.80 -11.02
N SER A 717 -11.21 -2.86 -10.14
CA SER A 717 -11.98 -4.08 -9.92
C SER A 717 -12.78 -4.41 -11.19
N HIS A 718 -12.38 -5.43 -11.96
CA HIS A 718 -13.19 -5.94 -13.07
C HIS A 718 -14.51 -6.48 -12.50
N LEU A 719 -15.58 -5.68 -12.58
CA LEU A 719 -16.95 -6.08 -12.30
C LEU A 719 -17.65 -6.63 -13.56
N GLU A 720 -16.90 -6.91 -14.63
CA GLU A 720 -17.44 -7.56 -15.83
C GLU A 720 -17.33 -9.08 -15.70
N ASP A 721 -18.48 -9.71 -16.00
CA ASP A 721 -18.82 -11.12 -16.22
C ASP A 721 -18.67 -12.12 -15.05
N ASP A 722 -19.80 -12.29 -14.33
CA ASP A 722 -20.39 -13.59 -13.97
C ASP A 722 -21.91 -13.60 -14.34
#